data_AF-A0A2A2R8T0-F1
#
_entry.id   AF-A0A2A2R8T0-F1
#
_cell.length_a   1.000
_cell.length_b   1.000
_cell.length_c   1.000
_cell.angle_alpha   90.00
_cell.angle_beta   90.00
_cell.angle_gamma   90.00
#
_symmetry.space_group_name_H-M   'P 1'
#
loop_
_entity.id
_entity.type
_entity.pdbx_description
1 polymer ?
#
loop_
_entity_poly.entity_id
_entity_poly.type
_entity_poly.pdbx_seq_one_letter_code
_entity_poly.pdbx_strand_id
1 'polypeptide(L)'
;MGQVRHVLHCLHLLAPTTAGHEKIGAGGKKSDLHFVGIFQQLAQDKSALDLTAREIEERFLSMGSCVQELTALSTHLLSQSERLAISTGTEFKTILQGAFEVIEKQLEFVAQYQEINTRLVNQLADYLEKFQKLSNCQEDLDRILTPMRTICVLFKIHSVSLENEERSFFESLTMEIGSLQQQASAKFGEQMTGLLKTGEALSANIPNLREQAREQGEKVRQKKATIEESMGTLQRQFEQMQASHERLSQAGKELKTASGGAVLGLQYQDITRQKWEHVAEAIQEMSQKAGSTVPATDTLIFLRDVSRIQIRQVTAIQNDLSQAQSTVGTSVHDMLEKLRAMDEECQRTCGKSEGSAAVESMVKELLEALSEARVWVAELSSMARTTSSAVSSFDKTASDVSGTLRRLSASIGMVALNAQVQVARIGHENGLDVLSEFICVSSTAIKSFSETVGAELDRLVGELHETIVECRHVEEKTREEQRWLEEQGRQQEEQLHVCRDATVAVQLEVAESLTKIHEQAASVLGHADFQKTSHDGFKQLQETLQQCADLADQSLGTTVSTEVAHHVHHLKKSYTMESEREVFEATVAESRSASPPVKTVDRSTRKEEKIIPSGERARPVVPVESAPERDMAVVRRDVEPAPAVTTEAKPAAETKPELGDNVELF
;
A
#
# COMPACT_ATOMS: atom_id res chain seq x y z
N MET A 1 10.83 54.74 -11.20
CA MET A 1 11.72 55.51 -10.30
C MET A 1 12.32 56.71 -11.03
N GLY A 2 11.65 57.86 -11.03
CA GLY A 2 12.20 59.07 -11.64
C GLY A 2 11.21 60.22 -11.70
N GLN A 3 10.86 60.82 -10.55
CA GLN A 3 10.32 62.20 -10.48
C GLN A 3 10.05 62.74 -9.05
N VAL A 4 10.76 62.29 -7.99
CA VAL A 4 10.47 62.76 -6.61
C VAL A 4 11.53 63.74 -6.06
N ARG A 5 12.52 64.15 -6.85
CA ARG A 5 13.66 64.96 -6.35
C ARG A 5 13.44 66.48 -6.28
N HIS A 6 12.24 67.00 -6.58
CA HIS A 6 12.06 68.46 -6.73
C HIS A 6 11.30 69.19 -5.61
N VAL A 7 10.83 68.49 -4.56
CA VAL A 7 9.99 69.12 -3.50
C VAL A 7 10.78 69.47 -2.22
N LEU A 8 11.99 68.92 -2.04
CA LEU A 8 12.79 69.13 -0.81
C LEU A 8 13.58 70.45 -0.75
N HIS A 9 13.47 71.34 -1.75
CA HIS A 9 14.25 72.59 -1.77
C HIS A 9 13.46 73.85 -1.36
N CYS A 10 12.15 73.78 -1.09
CA CYS A 10 11.34 74.96 -0.77
C CYS A 10 11.10 75.21 0.74
N LEU A 11 11.58 74.36 1.65
CA LEU A 11 11.30 74.45 3.10
C LEU A 11 12.37 75.18 3.94
N HIS A 12 13.30 75.92 3.32
CA HIS A 12 14.34 76.68 4.04
C HIS A 12 14.28 78.20 3.86
N LEU A 13 13.19 78.77 3.31
CA LEU A 13 13.10 80.20 2.97
C LEU A 13 11.94 80.97 3.64
N LEU A 14 11.55 80.61 4.86
CA LEU A 14 10.65 81.45 5.67
C LEU A 14 11.38 81.94 6.93
N ALA A 15 12.18 83.00 6.75
CA ALA A 15 12.62 83.86 7.84
C ALA A 15 11.46 84.75 8.29
N PRO A 16 11.26 84.99 9.59
CA PRO A 16 10.20 85.86 10.06
C PRO A 16 10.57 87.33 9.83
N THR A 17 9.73 88.05 9.10
CA THR A 17 9.75 89.52 9.01
C THR A 17 9.14 90.11 10.27
N THR A 18 9.93 90.86 11.02
CA THR A 18 9.52 91.62 12.20
C THR A 18 8.86 92.93 11.81
N ALA A 19 7.57 93.13 12.13
CA ALA A 19 6.98 94.45 12.36
C ALA A 19 5.62 94.36 13.07
N GLY A 20 5.40 95.21 14.08
CA GLY A 20 4.08 95.50 14.64
C GLY A 20 3.93 95.21 16.14
N HIS A 21 4.41 96.12 16.98
CA HIS A 21 4.20 96.10 18.43
C HIS A 21 2.78 96.60 18.76
N GLU A 22 1.87 95.69 19.14
CA GLU A 22 0.71 96.02 19.98
C GLU A 22 0.76 95.18 21.27
N LYS A 23 0.65 95.86 22.41
CA LYS A 23 0.71 95.26 23.75
C LYS A 23 -0.59 94.48 24.04
N ILE A 24 -0.57 93.19 23.73
CA ILE A 24 -1.49 92.19 24.29
C ILE A 24 -0.73 91.38 25.35
N GLY A 25 -1.42 91.02 26.44
CA GLY A 25 -0.87 90.58 27.73
C GLY A 25 0.19 89.48 27.67
N ALA A 26 1.14 89.56 28.61
CA ALA A 26 2.30 88.68 28.75
C ALA A 26 1.99 87.19 29.02
N GLY A 27 0.72 86.77 29.03
CA GLY A 27 0.29 85.38 29.09
C GLY A 27 0.24 84.66 27.74
N GLY A 28 0.02 85.37 26.62
CA GLY A 28 -0.22 84.74 25.31
C GLY A 28 1.03 84.18 24.61
N LYS A 29 2.19 84.84 24.75
CA LYS A 29 3.43 84.46 24.03
C LYS A 29 4.00 83.08 24.37
N LYS A 30 3.66 82.51 25.54
CA LYS A 30 4.12 81.16 25.91
C LYS A 30 3.29 80.06 25.23
N SER A 31 2.01 80.30 25.01
CA SER A 31 1.09 79.36 24.37
C SER A 31 1.38 79.23 22.87
N ASP A 32 1.70 80.35 22.20
CA ASP A 32 2.00 80.38 20.76
C ASP A 32 3.24 79.54 20.39
N LEU A 33 4.29 79.59 21.22
CA LEU A 33 5.51 78.79 21.02
C LEU A 33 5.27 77.29 21.25
N HIS A 34 4.33 76.92 22.12
CA HIS A 34 3.97 75.53 22.39
C HIS A 34 3.23 74.90 21.21
N PHE A 35 2.30 75.63 20.60
CA PHE A 35 1.57 75.15 19.42
C PHE A 35 2.51 74.87 18.24
N VAL A 36 3.41 75.80 17.92
CA VAL A 36 4.40 75.61 16.84
C VAL A 36 5.27 74.37 17.07
N GLY A 37 5.69 74.14 18.32
CA GLY A 37 6.46 72.94 18.70
C GLY A 37 5.67 71.64 18.48
N ILE A 38 4.40 71.60 18.89
CA ILE A 38 3.54 70.42 18.69
C ILE A 38 3.26 70.17 17.21
N PHE A 39 3.04 71.20 16.38
CA PHE A 39 2.78 70.98 14.96
C PHE A 39 4.03 70.51 14.21
N GLN A 40 5.20 70.98 14.61
CA GLN A 40 6.46 70.47 14.08
C GLN A 40 6.66 69.00 14.51
N GLN A 41 6.30 68.65 15.74
CA GLN A 41 6.29 67.27 16.22
C GLN A 41 5.25 66.42 15.47
N LEU A 42 4.04 66.91 15.23
CA LEU A 42 2.98 66.22 14.50
C LEU A 42 3.39 65.91 13.04
N ALA A 43 4.13 66.83 12.41
CA ALA A 43 4.69 66.61 11.07
C ALA A 43 5.83 65.58 11.07
N GLN A 44 6.68 65.58 12.12
CA GLN A 44 7.72 64.55 12.30
C GLN A 44 7.08 63.19 12.57
N ASP A 45 6.11 63.12 13.48
CA ASP A 45 5.39 61.91 13.82
C ASP A 45 4.63 61.37 12.61
N LYS A 46 4.04 62.23 11.76
CA LYS A 46 3.47 61.81 10.47
C LYS A 46 4.53 61.11 9.60
N SER A 47 5.72 61.67 9.47
CA SER A 47 6.78 61.07 8.65
C SER A 47 7.30 59.76 9.23
N ALA A 48 7.39 59.64 10.56
CA ALA A 48 7.74 58.40 11.26
C ALA A 48 6.63 57.35 11.09
N LEU A 49 5.37 57.77 11.20
CA LEU A 49 4.22 56.97 10.86
C LEU A 49 4.36 56.44 9.43
N ASP A 50 4.53 57.31 8.42
CA ASP A 50 4.56 56.90 7.01
C ASP A 50 5.65 55.86 6.74
N LEU A 51 6.77 55.91 7.49
CA LEU A 51 7.79 54.87 7.49
C LEU A 51 7.27 53.57 8.12
N THR A 52 6.66 53.62 9.31
CA THR A 52 6.03 52.47 9.96
C THR A 52 4.96 51.81 9.09
N ALA A 53 4.12 52.59 8.40
CA ALA A 53 3.13 52.05 7.47
C ALA A 53 3.77 51.32 6.29
N ARG A 54 4.86 51.84 5.73
CA ARG A 54 5.62 51.14 4.68
C ARG A 54 6.25 49.85 5.19
N GLU A 55 6.79 49.84 6.41
CA GLU A 55 7.35 48.63 7.03
C GLU A 55 6.26 47.58 7.28
N ILE A 56 5.08 48.00 7.76
CA ILE A 56 3.91 47.13 7.93
C ILE A 56 3.46 46.58 6.57
N GLU A 57 3.38 47.42 5.54
CA GLU A 57 3.01 47.01 4.18
C GLU A 57 4.02 46.01 3.60
N GLU A 58 5.33 46.25 3.73
CA GLU A 58 6.38 45.34 3.29
C GLU A 58 6.28 43.97 3.98
N ARG A 59 5.94 43.97 5.27
CA ARG A 59 5.69 42.73 6.01
C ARG A 59 4.42 42.02 5.56
N PHE A 60 3.33 42.73 5.33
CA PHE A 60 2.12 42.13 4.76
C PHE A 60 2.38 41.54 3.38
N LEU A 61 3.15 42.22 2.52
CA LEU A 61 3.53 41.71 1.20
C LEU A 61 4.41 40.46 1.31
N SER A 62 5.40 40.46 2.22
CA SER A 62 6.25 39.30 2.47
C SER A 62 5.43 38.11 2.99
N MET A 63 4.56 38.37 3.96
CA MET A 63 3.62 37.40 4.52
C MET A 63 2.66 36.87 3.46
N GLY A 64 2.18 37.75 2.56
CA GLY A 64 1.34 37.40 1.43
C GLY A 64 2.02 36.43 0.46
N SER A 65 3.28 36.70 0.10
CA SER A 65 4.08 35.79 -0.72
C SER A 65 4.23 34.43 -0.05
N CYS A 66 4.61 34.40 1.23
CA CYS A 66 4.77 33.15 1.98
C CYS A 66 3.46 32.36 2.14
N VAL A 67 2.33 33.03 2.42
CA VAL A 67 1.01 32.37 2.52
C VAL A 67 0.54 31.85 1.16
N GLN A 68 0.83 32.57 0.07
CA GLN A 68 0.53 32.13 -1.28
C GLN A 68 1.35 30.90 -1.67
N GLU A 69 2.66 30.91 -1.39
CA GLU A 69 3.54 29.74 -1.55
C GLU A 69 3.07 28.57 -0.70
N LEU A 70 2.72 28.81 0.56
CA LEU A 70 2.20 27.80 1.47
C LEU A 70 0.90 27.19 0.95
N THR A 71 -0.01 28.00 0.40
CA THR A 71 -1.26 27.52 -0.20
C THR A 71 -0.99 26.69 -1.46
N ALA A 72 -0.03 27.10 -2.28
CA ALA A 72 0.39 26.35 -3.46
C ALA A 72 1.01 25.00 -3.07
N LEU A 73 1.92 24.99 -2.10
CA LEU A 73 2.54 23.78 -1.56
C LEU A 73 1.51 22.86 -0.89
N SER A 74 0.54 23.40 -0.16
CA SER A 74 -0.54 22.61 0.47
C SER A 74 -1.44 21.96 -0.59
N THR A 75 -1.73 22.68 -1.68
CA THR A 75 -2.49 22.12 -2.81
C THR A 75 -1.69 21.04 -3.54
N HIS A 76 -0.38 21.25 -3.70
CA HIS A 76 0.51 20.26 -4.27
C HIS A 76 0.58 18.99 -3.41
N LEU A 77 0.76 19.14 -2.10
CA LEU A 77 0.76 18.05 -1.12
C LEU A 77 -0.56 17.27 -1.14
N LEU A 78 -1.71 17.96 -1.24
CA LEU A 78 -3.00 17.30 -1.38
C LEU A 78 -3.04 16.46 -2.67
N SER A 79 -2.62 17.02 -3.80
CA SER A 79 -2.58 16.28 -5.07
C SER A 79 -1.62 15.08 -5.03
N GLN A 80 -0.49 15.19 -4.31
CA GLN A 80 0.44 14.08 -4.09
C GLN A 80 -0.17 13.01 -3.18
N SER A 81 -0.89 13.40 -2.12
CA SER A 81 -1.60 12.46 -1.26
C SER A 81 -2.71 11.71 -2.01
N GLU A 82 -3.40 12.37 -2.94
CA GLU A 82 -4.42 11.75 -3.79
C GLU A 82 -3.77 10.79 -4.80
N ARG A 83 -2.65 11.19 -5.43
CA ARG A 83 -1.86 10.29 -6.27
C ARG A 83 -1.37 9.07 -5.50
N LEU A 84 -0.92 9.27 -4.26
CA LEU A 84 -0.47 8.20 -3.37
C LEU A 84 -1.63 7.26 -3.02
N ALA A 85 -2.81 7.81 -2.72
CA ALA A 85 -4.01 7.02 -2.45
C ALA A 85 -4.49 6.23 -3.69
N ILE A 86 -4.31 6.77 -4.90
CA ILE A 86 -4.60 6.07 -6.15
C ILE A 86 -3.57 4.96 -6.38
N SER A 87 -2.26 5.29 -6.25
CA SER A 87 -1.18 4.34 -6.51
C SER A 87 -1.22 3.16 -5.53
N THR A 88 -1.54 3.39 -4.26
CA THR A 88 -1.74 2.33 -3.26
C THR A 88 -3.18 1.88 -3.13
N GLY A 89 -4.06 2.32 -4.03
CA GLY A 89 -5.49 2.08 -3.95
C GLY A 89 -5.88 0.72 -4.50
N THR A 90 -6.95 0.71 -5.28
CA THR A 90 -7.47 -0.52 -5.89
C THR A 90 -6.48 -1.19 -6.84
N GLU A 91 -5.63 -0.42 -7.52
CA GLU A 91 -4.65 -0.95 -8.46
C GLU A 91 -3.57 -1.77 -7.76
N PHE A 92 -2.88 -1.20 -6.76
CA PHE A 92 -1.89 -1.96 -5.98
C PHE A 92 -2.52 -3.15 -5.24
N LYS A 93 -3.74 -2.98 -4.70
CA LYS A 93 -4.47 -4.11 -4.11
C LYS A 93 -4.70 -5.24 -5.11
N THR A 94 -5.06 -4.91 -6.36
CA THR A 94 -5.29 -5.91 -7.42
C THR A 94 -3.98 -6.62 -7.80
N ILE A 95 -2.87 -5.88 -7.87
CA ILE A 95 -1.53 -6.46 -8.13
C ILE A 95 -1.10 -7.38 -6.97
N LEU A 96 -1.25 -6.93 -5.72
CA LEU A 96 -0.96 -7.74 -4.54
C LEU A 96 -1.81 -9.02 -4.51
N GLN A 97 -3.11 -8.89 -4.80
CA GLN A 97 -4.01 -10.03 -4.86
C GLN A 97 -3.64 -10.98 -6.00
N GLY A 98 -3.25 -10.47 -7.17
CA GLY A 98 -2.73 -11.30 -8.27
C GLY A 98 -1.48 -12.07 -7.87
N ALA A 99 -0.53 -11.42 -7.18
CA ALA A 99 0.66 -12.10 -6.65
C ALA A 99 0.29 -13.18 -5.63
N PHE A 100 -0.65 -12.89 -4.73
CA PHE A 100 -1.16 -13.86 -3.75
C PHE A 100 -1.84 -15.06 -4.42
N GLU A 101 -2.70 -14.83 -5.42
CA GLU A 101 -3.37 -15.90 -6.17
C GLU A 101 -2.35 -16.79 -6.91
N VAL A 102 -1.29 -16.20 -7.47
CA VAL A 102 -0.19 -16.96 -8.09
C VAL A 102 0.51 -17.84 -7.07
N ILE A 103 0.87 -17.29 -5.90
CA ILE A 103 1.53 -18.03 -4.84
C ILE A 103 0.60 -19.16 -4.32
N GLU A 104 -0.65 -18.84 -3.99
CA GLU A 104 -1.63 -19.79 -3.44
C GLU A 104 -1.87 -20.98 -4.38
N LYS A 105 -2.04 -20.71 -5.68
CA LYS A 105 -2.18 -21.77 -6.68
C LYS A 105 -0.95 -22.70 -6.70
N GLN A 106 0.25 -22.15 -6.57
CA GLN A 106 1.46 -22.97 -6.51
C GLN A 106 1.57 -23.76 -5.21
N LEU A 107 1.19 -23.17 -4.07
CA LEU A 107 1.13 -23.88 -2.79
C LEU A 107 0.17 -25.07 -2.84
N GLU A 108 -0.98 -24.90 -3.50
CA GLU A 108 -1.95 -25.96 -3.70
C GLU A 108 -1.41 -27.06 -4.62
N PHE A 109 -0.80 -26.67 -5.76
CA PHE A 109 -0.19 -27.61 -6.69
C PHE A 109 0.89 -28.47 -6.05
N VAL A 110 1.79 -27.85 -5.26
CA VAL A 110 2.87 -28.57 -4.57
C VAL A 110 2.31 -29.52 -3.51
N ALA A 111 1.25 -29.14 -2.80
CA ALA A 111 0.57 -30.01 -1.84
C ALA A 111 -0.07 -31.24 -2.52
N GLN A 112 -0.77 -31.04 -3.65
CA GLN A 112 -1.33 -32.13 -4.45
C GLN A 112 -0.25 -33.07 -4.96
N TYR A 113 0.88 -32.52 -5.43
CA TYR A 113 2.00 -33.32 -5.92
C TYR A 113 2.61 -34.18 -4.80
N GLN A 114 2.75 -33.64 -3.58
CA GLN A 114 3.30 -34.38 -2.45
C GLN A 114 2.48 -35.64 -2.14
N GLU A 115 1.15 -35.55 -2.22
CA GLU A 115 0.26 -36.69 -2.04
C GLU A 115 0.47 -37.75 -3.12
N ILE A 116 0.56 -37.32 -4.39
CA ILE A 116 0.84 -38.20 -5.53
C ILE A 116 2.20 -38.90 -5.36
N ASN A 117 3.24 -38.17 -4.99
CA ASN A 117 4.58 -38.75 -4.81
C ASN A 117 4.61 -39.76 -3.66
N THR A 118 3.92 -39.49 -2.56
CA THR A 118 3.79 -40.44 -1.45
C THR A 118 3.10 -41.73 -1.90
N ARG A 119 2.03 -41.60 -2.71
CA ARG A 119 1.34 -42.74 -3.31
C ARG A 119 2.25 -43.55 -4.23
N LEU A 120 2.96 -42.88 -5.14
CA LEU A 120 3.89 -43.52 -6.08
C LEU A 120 4.99 -44.31 -5.34
N VAL A 121 5.60 -43.71 -4.32
CA VAL A 121 6.64 -44.38 -3.54
C VAL A 121 6.10 -45.60 -2.78
N ASN A 122 4.85 -45.57 -2.32
CA ASN A 122 4.21 -46.74 -1.71
C ASN A 122 3.92 -47.83 -2.73
N GLN A 123 3.42 -47.49 -3.92
CA GLN A 123 3.22 -48.44 -5.02
C GLN A 123 4.54 -49.12 -5.42
N LEU A 124 5.65 -48.38 -5.49
CA LEU A 124 6.97 -48.97 -5.77
C LEU A 124 7.42 -49.99 -4.72
N ALA A 125 7.09 -49.75 -3.46
CA ALA A 125 7.38 -50.71 -2.39
C ALA A 125 6.52 -51.97 -2.50
N ASP A 126 5.24 -51.84 -2.88
CA ASP A 126 4.36 -52.97 -3.12
C ASP A 126 4.84 -53.82 -4.32
N TYR A 127 5.37 -53.18 -5.36
CA TYR A 127 5.99 -53.90 -6.49
C TYR A 127 7.23 -54.68 -6.05
N LEU A 128 8.06 -54.10 -5.18
CA LEU A 128 9.22 -54.80 -4.63
C LEU A 128 8.83 -56.12 -3.93
N GLU A 129 7.75 -56.12 -3.15
CA GLU A 129 7.25 -57.32 -2.48
C GLU A 129 6.80 -58.38 -3.50
N LYS A 130 6.14 -57.96 -4.59
CA LYS A 130 5.78 -58.85 -5.70
C LYS A 130 7.02 -59.42 -6.39
N PHE A 131 8.12 -58.67 -6.52
CA PHE A 131 9.37 -59.16 -7.08
C PHE A 131 10.07 -60.20 -6.22
N GLN A 132 10.08 -60.00 -4.90
CA GLN A 132 10.62 -61.01 -3.99
C GLN A 132 9.84 -62.33 -4.05
N LYS A 133 8.57 -62.31 -4.45
CA LYS A 133 7.80 -63.54 -4.72
C LYS A 133 8.22 -64.19 -6.04
N LEU A 134 8.53 -63.39 -7.07
CA LEU A 134 8.99 -63.87 -8.38
C LEU A 134 10.41 -64.45 -8.37
N SER A 135 11.25 -64.09 -7.39
CA SER A 135 12.60 -64.68 -7.28
C SER A 135 12.57 -66.20 -7.06
N ASN A 136 11.53 -66.70 -6.39
CA ASN A 136 11.36 -68.13 -6.13
C ASN A 136 11.03 -68.92 -7.41
N CYS A 137 10.58 -68.25 -8.48
CA CYS A 137 10.24 -68.90 -9.74
C CYS A 137 11.47 -69.54 -10.42
N GLN A 138 12.68 -69.06 -10.17
CA GLN A 138 13.89 -69.71 -10.70
C GLN A 138 14.11 -71.09 -10.09
N GLU A 139 13.95 -71.22 -8.77
CA GLU A 139 14.05 -72.52 -8.09
C GLU A 139 12.94 -73.47 -8.55
N ASP A 140 11.73 -72.95 -8.74
CA ASP A 140 10.60 -73.72 -9.27
C ASP A 140 10.86 -74.22 -10.70
N LEU A 141 11.39 -73.37 -11.59
CA LEU A 141 11.75 -73.78 -12.95
C LEU A 141 12.86 -74.85 -12.93
N ASP A 142 13.91 -74.67 -12.13
CA ASP A 142 14.98 -75.65 -12.01
C ASP A 142 14.47 -76.99 -11.44
N ARG A 143 13.51 -76.94 -10.49
CA ARG A 143 12.84 -78.14 -9.96
C ARG A 143 12.02 -78.86 -11.04
N ILE A 144 11.35 -78.13 -11.92
CA ILE A 144 10.60 -78.69 -13.05
C ILE A 144 11.54 -79.25 -14.13
N LEU A 145 12.68 -78.59 -14.39
CA LEU A 145 13.65 -79.01 -15.41
C LEU A 145 14.56 -80.15 -14.97
N THR A 146 14.81 -80.32 -13.66
CA THR A 146 15.73 -81.34 -13.13
C THR A 146 15.37 -82.77 -13.58
N PRO A 147 14.10 -83.22 -13.50
CA PRO A 147 13.69 -84.52 -14.01
C PRO A 147 14.06 -84.77 -15.48
N MET A 148 14.12 -83.72 -16.33
CA MET A 148 14.46 -83.88 -17.75
C MET A 148 15.87 -84.43 -17.99
N ARG A 149 16.83 -84.14 -17.09
CA ARG A 149 18.18 -84.74 -17.18
C ARG A 149 18.12 -86.25 -17.03
N THR A 150 17.35 -86.70 -16.03
CA THR A 150 17.16 -88.12 -15.77
C THR A 150 16.47 -88.80 -16.96
N ILE A 151 15.46 -88.15 -17.55
CA ILE A 151 14.81 -88.65 -18.78
C ILE A 151 15.81 -88.77 -19.94
N CYS A 152 16.66 -87.76 -20.17
CA CYS A 152 17.67 -87.83 -21.23
C CYS A 152 18.64 -89.00 -21.05
N VAL A 153 19.01 -89.32 -19.81
CA VAL A 153 19.85 -90.50 -19.50
C VAL A 153 19.07 -91.79 -19.78
N LEU A 154 17.80 -91.87 -19.38
CA LEU A 154 16.96 -93.04 -19.63
C LEU A 154 16.71 -93.25 -21.13
N PHE A 155 16.44 -92.21 -21.92
CA PHE A 155 16.33 -92.30 -23.37
C PHE A 155 17.61 -92.85 -23.99
N LYS A 156 18.78 -92.38 -23.56
CA LYS A 156 20.07 -92.88 -24.04
C LYS A 156 20.30 -94.35 -23.68
N ILE A 157 19.82 -94.81 -22.53
CA ILE A 157 19.94 -96.22 -22.13
C ILE A 157 19.03 -97.09 -22.98
N HIS A 158 17.76 -96.69 -23.14
CA HIS A 158 16.76 -97.45 -23.90
C HIS A 158 16.99 -97.40 -25.42
N SER A 159 17.59 -96.33 -25.95
CA SER A 159 17.89 -96.19 -27.39
C SER A 159 19.04 -97.08 -27.87
N VAL A 160 19.86 -97.66 -26.96
CA VAL A 160 20.93 -98.60 -27.32
C VAL A 160 20.38 -99.89 -27.93
N SER A 161 19.14 -100.24 -27.60
CA SER A 161 18.45 -101.45 -28.07
C SER A 161 17.78 -101.30 -29.44
N LEU A 162 17.80 -100.11 -30.03
CA LEU A 162 17.16 -99.80 -31.31
C LEU A 162 18.13 -99.90 -32.51
N GLU A 163 17.57 -99.91 -33.72
CA GLU A 163 18.35 -99.86 -34.95
C GLU A 163 19.10 -98.52 -35.11
N ASN A 164 20.16 -98.50 -35.94
CA ASN A 164 21.08 -97.35 -36.04
C ASN A 164 20.38 -96.03 -36.43
N GLU A 165 19.35 -96.05 -37.27
CA GLU A 165 18.63 -94.84 -37.68
C GLU A 165 17.79 -94.25 -36.53
N GLU A 166 17.02 -95.09 -35.84
CA GLU A 166 16.19 -94.69 -34.70
C GLU A 166 17.04 -94.24 -33.50
N ARG A 167 18.15 -94.93 -33.27
CA ARG A 167 19.14 -94.57 -32.25
C ARG A 167 19.73 -93.19 -32.50
N SER A 168 20.15 -92.90 -33.73
CA SER A 168 20.70 -91.59 -34.10
C SER A 168 19.68 -90.46 -33.86
N PHE A 169 18.40 -90.72 -34.14
CA PHE A 169 17.34 -89.78 -33.85
C PHE A 169 17.18 -89.48 -32.35
N PHE A 170 17.10 -90.49 -31.47
CA PHE A 170 16.97 -90.26 -30.03
C PHE A 170 18.24 -89.65 -29.41
N GLU A 171 19.41 -89.95 -29.96
CA GLU A 171 20.64 -89.25 -29.61
C GLU A 171 20.52 -87.75 -29.96
N SER A 172 19.99 -87.39 -31.13
CA SER A 172 19.71 -86.00 -31.50
C SER A 172 18.66 -85.35 -30.60
N LEU A 173 17.56 -86.05 -30.29
CA LEU A 173 16.48 -85.54 -29.45
C LEU A 173 16.98 -85.30 -28.01
N THR A 174 17.76 -86.22 -27.45
CA THR A 174 18.34 -86.05 -26.11
C THR A 174 19.39 -84.94 -26.06
N MET A 175 20.14 -84.72 -27.14
CA MET A 175 20.99 -83.54 -27.29
C MET A 175 20.17 -82.24 -27.37
N GLU A 176 19.06 -82.24 -28.10
CA GLU A 176 18.16 -81.10 -28.22
C GLU A 176 17.50 -80.76 -26.87
N ILE A 177 16.97 -81.76 -26.15
CA ILE A 177 16.41 -81.59 -24.80
C ILE A 177 17.48 -81.08 -23.84
N GLY A 178 18.69 -81.66 -23.86
CA GLY A 178 19.80 -81.23 -23.00
C GLY A 178 20.23 -79.79 -23.28
N SER A 179 20.35 -79.43 -24.57
CA SER A 179 20.68 -78.07 -25.02
C SER A 179 19.59 -77.09 -24.65
N LEU A 180 18.32 -77.44 -24.86
CA LEU A 180 17.18 -76.61 -24.51
C LEU A 180 17.09 -76.40 -23.01
N GLN A 181 17.29 -77.44 -22.20
CA GLN A 181 17.32 -77.32 -20.75
C GLN A 181 18.46 -76.40 -20.28
N GLN A 182 19.66 -76.55 -20.85
CA GLN A 182 20.80 -75.70 -20.51
C GLN A 182 20.53 -74.24 -20.91
N GLN A 183 20.00 -74.01 -22.11
CA GLN A 183 19.63 -72.68 -22.59
C GLN A 183 18.47 -72.08 -21.78
N ALA A 184 17.51 -72.89 -21.36
CA ALA A 184 16.38 -72.49 -20.52
C ALA A 184 16.86 -71.97 -19.18
N SER A 185 17.62 -72.79 -18.45
CA SER A 185 18.14 -72.46 -17.13
C SER A 185 19.14 -71.28 -17.22
N ALA A 186 20.00 -71.25 -18.25
CA ALA A 186 20.95 -70.16 -18.44
C ALA A 186 20.27 -68.82 -18.80
N LYS A 187 19.39 -68.78 -19.82
CA LYS A 187 18.73 -67.53 -20.25
C LYS A 187 17.72 -67.04 -19.22
N PHE A 188 16.92 -67.94 -18.66
CA PHE A 188 15.97 -67.56 -17.61
C PHE A 188 16.73 -67.10 -16.36
N GLY A 189 17.80 -67.80 -15.97
CA GLY A 189 18.65 -67.41 -14.86
C GLY A 189 19.34 -66.06 -15.08
N GLU A 190 19.88 -65.79 -16.28
CA GLU A 190 20.49 -64.50 -16.63
C GLU A 190 19.48 -63.36 -16.54
N GLN A 191 18.29 -63.53 -17.14
CA GLN A 191 17.27 -62.50 -17.13
C GLN A 191 16.64 -62.31 -15.75
N MET A 192 16.41 -63.38 -15.00
CA MET A 192 15.95 -63.30 -13.61
C MET A 192 17.00 -62.61 -12.74
N THR A 193 18.30 -62.89 -12.94
CA THR A 193 19.38 -62.16 -12.28
C THR A 193 19.37 -60.67 -12.64
N GLY A 194 19.08 -60.32 -13.90
CA GLY A 194 18.89 -58.94 -14.34
C GLY A 194 17.69 -58.27 -13.66
N LEU A 195 16.56 -58.98 -13.57
CA LEU A 195 15.35 -58.52 -12.88
C LEU A 195 15.59 -58.34 -11.37
N LEU A 196 16.34 -59.24 -10.75
CA LEU A 196 16.72 -59.14 -9.34
C LEU A 196 17.67 -57.98 -9.09
N LYS A 197 18.68 -57.78 -9.95
CA LYS A 197 19.58 -56.61 -9.84
C LYS A 197 18.84 -55.28 -9.99
N THR A 198 17.88 -55.21 -10.90
CA THR A 198 17.04 -54.01 -11.06
C THR A 198 16.09 -53.82 -9.87
N GLY A 199 15.52 -54.92 -9.35
CA GLY A 199 14.76 -54.93 -8.10
C GLY A 199 15.59 -54.52 -6.88
N GLU A 200 16.83 -54.96 -6.74
CA GLU A 200 17.77 -54.56 -5.69
C GLU A 200 18.15 -53.09 -5.81
N ALA A 201 18.43 -52.60 -7.02
CA ALA A 201 18.68 -51.18 -7.27
C ALA A 201 17.46 -50.32 -6.90
N LEU A 202 16.25 -50.78 -7.24
CA LEU A 202 15.01 -50.12 -6.84
C LEU A 202 14.82 -50.18 -5.31
N SER A 203 15.07 -51.34 -4.69
CA SER A 203 15.02 -51.53 -3.24
C SER A 203 15.97 -50.61 -2.49
N ALA A 204 17.18 -50.39 -3.02
CA ALA A 204 18.16 -49.49 -2.44
C ALA A 204 17.72 -48.02 -2.56
N ASN A 205 16.96 -47.69 -3.60
CA ASN A 205 16.47 -46.33 -3.85
C ASN A 205 15.17 -46.01 -3.11
N ILE A 206 14.29 -46.98 -2.83
CA ILE A 206 13.01 -46.74 -2.16
C ILE A 206 13.17 -46.03 -0.79
N PRO A 207 14.09 -46.42 0.11
CA PRO A 207 14.31 -45.69 1.36
C PRO A 207 14.72 -44.24 1.11
N ASN A 208 15.58 -43.99 0.12
CA ASN A 208 16.00 -42.64 -0.26
C ASN A 208 14.84 -41.83 -0.83
N LEU A 209 14.00 -42.42 -1.69
CA LEU A 209 12.81 -41.78 -2.25
C LEU A 209 11.76 -41.50 -1.17
N ARG A 210 11.57 -42.41 -0.20
CA ARG A 210 10.70 -42.19 0.97
C ARG A 210 11.20 -41.04 1.82
N GLU A 211 12.49 -41.04 2.14
CA GLU A 211 13.06 -39.98 2.96
C GLU A 211 13.03 -38.63 2.23
N GLN A 212 13.35 -38.61 0.94
CA GLN A 212 13.22 -37.40 0.11
C GLN A 212 11.77 -36.90 0.06
N ALA A 213 10.79 -37.79 -0.17
CA ALA A 213 9.38 -37.42 -0.18
C ALA A 213 8.92 -36.87 1.19
N ARG A 214 9.42 -37.45 2.30
CA ARG A 214 9.14 -37.02 3.67
C ARG A 214 9.78 -35.66 3.96
N GLU A 215 11.08 -35.52 3.72
CA GLU A 215 11.83 -34.28 3.95
C GLU A 215 11.29 -33.13 3.10
N GLN A 216 11.06 -33.36 1.81
CA GLN A 216 10.46 -32.35 0.93
C GLN A 216 9.05 -32.01 1.37
N GLY A 217 8.26 -33.01 1.76
CA GLY A 217 6.93 -32.78 2.28
C GLY A 217 6.89 -31.95 3.56
N GLU A 218 7.86 -32.14 4.44
CA GLU A 218 8.02 -31.33 5.67
C GLU A 218 8.49 -29.91 5.33
N LYS A 219 9.49 -29.76 4.44
CA LYS A 219 9.98 -28.47 3.94
C LYS A 219 8.87 -27.66 3.27
N VAL A 220 8.13 -28.27 2.35
CA VAL A 220 6.98 -27.67 1.66
C VAL A 220 5.94 -27.20 2.67
N ARG A 221 5.57 -28.04 3.64
CA ARG A 221 4.55 -27.68 4.63
C ARG A 221 5.01 -26.53 5.52
N GLN A 222 6.25 -26.59 6.01
CA GLN A 222 6.83 -25.53 6.85
C GLN A 222 6.86 -24.21 6.09
N LYS A 223 7.37 -24.23 4.86
CA LYS A 223 7.48 -23.04 4.03
C LYS A 223 6.13 -22.51 3.58
N LYS A 224 5.17 -23.37 3.24
CA LYS A 224 3.77 -22.98 3.00
C LYS A 224 3.22 -22.18 4.18
N ALA A 225 3.39 -22.69 5.40
CA ALA A 225 2.94 -21.97 6.60
C ALA A 225 3.65 -20.62 6.77
N THR A 226 4.97 -20.56 6.50
CA THR A 226 5.72 -19.29 6.51
C THR A 226 5.19 -18.30 5.47
N ILE A 227 4.92 -18.75 4.24
CA ILE A 227 4.38 -17.90 3.17
C ILE A 227 2.97 -17.42 3.53
N GLU A 228 2.10 -18.28 4.05
CA GLU A 228 0.75 -17.90 4.51
C GLU A 228 0.82 -16.85 5.65
N GLU A 229 1.73 -17.02 6.61
CA GLU A 229 1.97 -16.06 7.69
C GLU A 229 2.51 -14.72 7.16
N SER A 230 3.47 -14.76 6.23
CA SER A 230 3.97 -13.59 5.52
C SER A 230 2.84 -12.89 4.77
N MET A 231 2.06 -13.59 3.96
CA MET A 231 0.89 -13.05 3.25
C MET A 231 -0.10 -12.36 4.20
N GLY A 232 -0.44 -12.99 5.33
CA GLY A 232 -1.30 -12.39 6.35
C GLY A 232 -0.69 -11.18 7.06
N THR A 233 0.64 -11.09 7.12
CA THR A 233 1.36 -9.91 7.64
C THR A 233 1.37 -8.78 6.61
N LEU A 234 1.65 -9.09 5.34
CA LEU A 234 1.65 -8.17 4.22
C LEU A 234 0.28 -7.52 4.02
N GLN A 235 -0.80 -8.31 4.12
CA GLN A 235 -2.16 -7.79 4.02
C GLN A 235 -2.47 -6.76 5.13
N ARG A 236 -2.09 -7.06 6.38
CA ARG A 236 -2.26 -6.12 7.51
C ARG A 236 -1.45 -4.84 7.32
N GLN A 237 -0.20 -4.97 6.85
CA GLN A 237 0.66 -3.82 6.54
C GLN A 237 0.05 -2.96 5.43
N PHE A 238 -0.52 -3.58 4.39
CA PHE A 238 -1.21 -2.87 3.31
C PHE A 238 -2.45 -2.12 3.82
N GLU A 239 -3.30 -2.76 4.61
CA GLU A 239 -4.47 -2.12 5.23
C GLU A 239 -4.07 -0.93 6.12
N GLN A 240 -2.99 -1.08 6.89
CA GLN A 240 -2.44 -0.01 7.72
C GLN A 240 -1.90 1.17 6.87
N MET A 241 -1.22 0.87 5.75
CA MET A 241 -0.75 1.87 4.80
C MET A 241 -1.91 2.63 4.15
N GLN A 242 -2.96 1.92 3.72
CA GLN A 242 -4.15 2.55 3.15
C GLN A 242 -4.82 3.50 4.15
N ALA A 243 -5.02 3.05 5.40
CA ALA A 243 -5.58 3.88 6.46
C ALA A 243 -4.71 5.12 6.75
N SER A 244 -3.39 4.99 6.66
CA SER A 244 -2.49 6.14 6.79
C SER A 244 -2.65 7.14 5.64
N HIS A 245 -2.73 6.67 4.39
CA HIS A 245 -2.90 7.55 3.23
C HIS A 245 -4.24 8.31 3.28
N GLU A 246 -5.30 7.67 3.78
CA GLU A 246 -6.59 8.35 4.03
C GLU A 246 -6.45 9.46 5.07
N ARG A 247 -5.72 9.23 6.17
CA ARG A 247 -5.43 10.27 7.18
C ARG A 247 -4.59 11.41 6.59
N LEU A 248 -3.58 11.09 5.79
CA LEU A 248 -2.73 12.08 5.12
C LEU A 248 -3.55 12.96 4.17
N SER A 249 -4.44 12.37 3.38
CA SER A 249 -5.36 13.10 2.49
C SER A 249 -6.29 14.01 3.28
N GLN A 250 -6.86 13.52 4.38
CA GLN A 250 -7.72 14.31 5.26
C GLN A 250 -6.96 15.50 5.88
N ALA A 251 -5.74 15.27 6.38
CA ALA A 251 -4.90 16.33 6.92
C ALA A 251 -4.50 17.36 5.85
N GLY A 252 -4.25 16.95 4.60
CA GLY A 252 -4.03 17.86 3.48
C GLY A 252 -5.23 18.77 3.19
N LYS A 253 -6.47 18.27 3.33
CA LYS A 253 -7.70 19.09 3.20
C LYS A 253 -7.84 20.10 4.34
N GLU A 254 -7.51 19.69 5.56
CA GLU A 254 -7.51 20.56 6.73
C GLU A 254 -6.47 21.67 6.60
N LEU A 255 -5.26 21.34 6.13
CA LEU A 255 -4.19 22.28 5.85
C LEU A 255 -4.62 23.35 4.82
N LYS A 256 -5.27 22.93 3.73
CA LYS A 256 -5.84 23.83 2.72
C LYS A 256 -6.92 24.76 3.30
N THR A 257 -7.69 24.28 4.27
CA THR A 257 -8.72 25.09 4.94
C THR A 257 -8.08 26.15 5.83
N ALA A 258 -7.06 25.75 6.61
CA ALA A 258 -6.32 26.66 7.48
C ALA A 258 -5.52 27.72 6.69
N SER A 259 -4.98 27.38 5.51
CA SER A 259 -4.34 28.35 4.63
C SER A 259 -5.32 29.43 4.15
N GLY A 260 -6.59 29.07 3.94
CA GLY A 260 -7.67 30.03 3.66
C GLY A 260 -7.90 31.04 4.79
N GLY A 261 -7.77 30.62 6.05
CA GLY A 261 -7.82 31.50 7.22
C GLY A 261 -6.71 32.54 7.25
N ALA A 262 -5.48 32.14 6.90
CA ALA A 262 -4.34 33.05 6.79
C ALA A 262 -4.54 34.09 5.66
N VAL A 263 -5.12 33.68 4.53
CA VAL A 263 -5.48 34.59 3.43
C VAL A 263 -6.51 35.62 3.87
N LEU A 264 -7.51 35.24 4.67
CA LEU A 264 -8.46 36.20 5.27
C LEU A 264 -7.75 37.19 6.21
N GLY A 265 -6.77 36.73 6.98
CA GLY A 265 -5.93 37.60 7.82
C GLY A 265 -5.13 38.64 7.03
N LEU A 266 -4.71 38.32 5.80
CA LEU A 266 -4.02 39.26 4.91
C LEU A 266 -4.94 40.37 4.38
N GLN A 267 -6.26 40.15 4.32
CA GLN A 267 -7.21 41.18 3.86
C GLN A 267 -7.25 42.40 4.80
N TYR A 268 -6.81 42.25 6.06
CA TYR A 268 -6.66 43.38 6.97
C TYR A 268 -5.58 44.36 6.52
N GLN A 269 -4.67 43.98 5.61
CA GLN A 269 -3.70 44.89 5.00
C GLN A 269 -4.41 46.06 4.31
N ASP A 270 -5.40 45.76 3.46
CA ASP A 270 -6.11 46.79 2.68
C ASP A 270 -6.91 47.72 3.60
N ILE A 271 -7.58 47.14 4.60
CA ILE A 271 -8.34 47.88 5.64
C ILE A 271 -7.40 48.81 6.41
N THR A 272 -6.26 48.29 6.87
CA THR A 272 -5.29 49.04 7.67
C THR A 272 -4.66 50.17 6.85
N ARG A 273 -4.27 49.90 5.59
CA ARG A 273 -3.72 50.91 4.68
C ARG A 273 -4.72 52.03 4.44
N GLN A 274 -5.99 51.72 4.22
CA GLN A 274 -7.02 52.72 3.96
C GLN A 274 -7.31 53.59 5.19
N LYS A 275 -7.48 52.99 6.37
CA LYS A 275 -7.64 53.73 7.64
C LYS A 275 -6.47 54.66 7.90
N TRP A 276 -5.29 54.16 7.59
CA TRP A 276 -4.06 54.91 7.73
C TRP A 276 -4.02 56.15 6.85
N GLU A 277 -4.36 56.03 5.55
CA GLU A 277 -4.40 57.14 4.62
C GLU A 277 -5.31 58.27 5.13
N HIS A 278 -6.49 57.92 5.68
CA HIS A 278 -7.39 58.91 6.27
C HIS A 278 -6.81 59.59 7.52
N VAL A 279 -6.12 58.85 8.39
CA VAL A 279 -5.43 59.44 9.56
C VAL A 279 -4.33 60.41 9.12
N ALA A 280 -3.52 60.01 8.12
CA ALA A 280 -2.44 60.82 7.58
C ALA A 280 -2.94 62.10 6.87
N GLU A 281 -4.09 62.02 6.19
CA GLU A 281 -4.80 63.16 5.60
C GLU A 281 -5.33 64.11 6.68
N ALA A 282 -5.97 63.58 7.73
CA ALA A 282 -6.47 64.38 8.84
C ALA A 282 -5.35 65.12 9.59
N ILE A 283 -4.22 64.45 9.86
CA ILE A 283 -3.03 65.07 10.47
C ILE A 283 -2.46 66.18 9.58
N GLN A 284 -2.46 65.98 8.25
CA GLN A 284 -2.03 67.00 7.31
C GLN A 284 -2.95 68.22 7.33
N GLU A 285 -4.27 68.00 7.35
CA GLU A 285 -5.26 69.07 7.48
C GLU A 285 -5.08 69.86 8.79
N MET A 286 -4.82 69.16 9.91
CA MET A 286 -4.49 69.79 11.19
C MET A 286 -3.26 70.68 11.09
N SER A 287 -2.18 70.19 10.47
CA SER A 287 -0.94 70.97 10.30
C SER A 287 -1.12 72.21 9.42
N GLN A 288 -1.96 72.12 8.38
CA GLN A 288 -2.25 73.24 7.46
C GLN A 288 -3.09 74.33 8.14
N LYS A 289 -4.14 73.94 8.87
CA LYS A 289 -5.02 74.88 9.59
C LYS A 289 -4.32 75.54 10.78
N ALA A 290 -3.30 74.90 11.32
CA ALA A 290 -2.50 75.39 12.43
C ALA A 290 -1.42 76.42 12.06
N GLY A 291 -1.02 76.51 10.78
CA GLY A 291 0.09 77.35 10.33
C GLY A 291 -0.11 78.88 10.46
N SER A 292 -1.25 79.33 10.96
CA SER A 292 -1.57 80.74 11.24
C SER A 292 -1.15 81.16 12.66
N THR A 293 -0.49 82.31 12.79
CA THR A 293 0.24 82.78 14.00
C THR A 293 -0.60 83.02 15.27
N VAL A 294 -1.93 82.96 15.20
CA VAL A 294 -2.82 82.77 16.36
C VAL A 294 -3.99 81.89 15.89
N PRO A 295 -4.21 80.69 16.46
CA PRO A 295 -5.35 79.86 16.12
C PRO A 295 -6.65 80.57 16.48
N ALA A 296 -7.54 80.78 15.50
CA ALA A 296 -8.90 81.20 15.80
C ALA A 296 -9.60 80.17 16.70
N THR A 297 -10.61 80.58 17.46
CA THR A 297 -11.40 79.68 18.33
C THR A 297 -11.90 78.46 17.56
N ASP A 298 -12.34 78.64 16.32
CA ASP A 298 -12.79 77.56 15.43
C ASP A 298 -11.68 76.55 15.10
N THR A 299 -10.44 77.04 14.92
CA THR A 299 -9.26 76.20 14.69
C THR A 299 -8.93 75.37 15.93
N LEU A 300 -9.04 75.95 17.13
CA LEU A 300 -8.80 75.22 18.38
C LEU A 300 -9.86 74.13 18.61
N ILE A 301 -11.13 74.43 18.33
CA ILE A 301 -12.23 73.45 18.41
C ILE A 301 -11.97 72.29 17.43
N PHE A 302 -11.64 72.63 16.18
CA PHE A 302 -11.29 71.65 15.15
C PHE A 302 -10.10 70.77 15.60
N LEU A 303 -9.00 71.37 16.06
CA LEU A 303 -7.82 70.63 16.49
C LEU A 303 -8.12 69.68 17.65
N ARG A 304 -8.89 70.12 18.65
CA ARG A 304 -9.31 69.26 19.77
C ARG A 304 -10.12 68.07 19.28
N ASP A 305 -11.16 68.32 18.50
CA ASP A 305 -12.13 67.29 18.11
C ASP A 305 -11.48 66.29 17.14
N VAL A 306 -10.70 66.78 16.17
CA VAL A 306 -9.97 65.91 15.24
C VAL A 306 -8.89 65.11 15.96
N SER A 307 -8.15 65.69 16.90
CA SER A 307 -7.14 64.95 17.68
C SER A 307 -7.76 63.77 18.42
N ARG A 308 -8.90 63.99 19.10
CA ARG A 308 -9.61 62.91 19.82
C ARG A 308 -10.11 61.82 18.89
N ILE A 309 -10.63 62.18 17.72
CA ILE A 309 -11.04 61.20 16.71
C ILE A 309 -9.84 60.42 16.19
N GLN A 310 -8.74 61.09 15.84
CA GLN A 310 -7.55 60.41 15.32
C GLN A 310 -6.91 59.49 16.36
N ILE A 311 -6.90 59.85 17.65
CA ILE A 311 -6.44 58.92 18.71
C ILE A 311 -7.23 57.61 18.64
N ARG A 312 -8.57 57.68 18.53
CA ARG A 312 -9.39 56.47 18.44
C ARG A 312 -9.24 55.73 17.12
N GLN A 313 -9.08 56.44 16.01
CA GLN A 313 -8.80 55.80 14.72
C GLN A 313 -7.46 55.06 14.75
N VAL A 314 -6.42 55.66 15.33
CA VAL A 314 -5.12 55.01 15.52
C VAL A 314 -5.24 53.78 16.43
N THR A 315 -6.00 53.86 17.52
CA THR A 315 -6.30 52.69 18.37
C THR A 315 -7.07 51.62 17.60
N ALA A 316 -8.02 51.99 16.75
CA ALA A 316 -8.75 51.05 15.91
C ALA A 316 -7.82 50.35 14.91
N ILE A 317 -6.88 51.08 14.29
CA ILE A 317 -5.84 50.48 13.43
C ILE A 317 -4.96 49.51 14.22
N GLN A 318 -4.53 49.86 15.43
CA GLN A 318 -3.75 48.95 16.29
C GLN A 318 -4.52 47.67 16.64
N ASN A 319 -5.84 47.79 16.87
CA ASN A 319 -6.71 46.65 17.12
C ASN A 319 -6.86 45.78 15.87
N ASP A 320 -7.07 46.37 14.69
CA ASP A 320 -7.16 45.66 13.42
C ASP A 320 -5.85 44.91 13.11
N LEU A 321 -4.68 45.54 13.35
CA LEU A 321 -3.37 44.89 13.21
C LEU A 321 -3.19 43.75 14.21
N SER A 322 -3.62 43.93 15.46
CA SER A 322 -3.56 42.87 16.48
C SER A 322 -4.50 41.71 16.13
N GLN A 323 -5.66 42.01 15.54
CA GLN A 323 -6.60 41.02 15.06
C GLN A 323 -6.07 40.27 13.83
N ALA A 324 -5.43 40.96 12.89
CA ALA A 324 -4.75 40.37 11.75
C ALA A 324 -3.62 39.44 12.21
N GLN A 325 -2.78 39.92 13.13
CA GLN A 325 -1.71 39.13 13.77
C GLN A 325 -2.27 37.87 14.43
N SER A 326 -3.34 37.99 15.23
CA SER A 326 -3.96 36.85 15.89
C SER A 326 -4.56 35.88 14.88
N THR A 327 -5.23 36.37 13.84
CA THR A 327 -5.90 35.53 12.84
C THR A 327 -4.88 34.74 12.02
N VAL A 328 -3.83 35.41 11.53
CA VAL A 328 -2.74 34.76 10.80
C VAL A 328 -1.95 33.84 11.74
N GLY A 329 -1.62 34.30 12.94
CA GLY A 329 -0.88 33.53 13.93
C GLY A 329 -1.59 32.23 14.31
N THR A 330 -2.88 32.29 14.65
CA THR A 330 -3.70 31.10 14.93
C THR A 330 -3.79 30.19 13.71
N SER A 331 -4.08 30.73 12.53
CA SER A 331 -4.18 29.92 11.30
C SER A 331 -2.86 29.20 11.00
N VAL A 332 -1.72 29.86 11.15
CA VAL A 332 -0.39 29.26 10.90
C VAL A 332 0.01 28.28 12.00
N HIS A 333 -0.39 28.54 13.25
CA HIS A 333 -0.19 27.59 14.34
C HIS A 333 -0.99 26.31 14.10
N ASP A 334 -2.27 26.44 13.72
CA ASP A 334 -3.12 25.31 13.34
C ASP A 334 -2.50 24.54 12.18
N MET A 335 -1.97 25.24 11.15
CA MET A 335 -1.24 24.60 10.05
C MET A 335 -0.02 23.83 10.54
N LEU A 336 0.79 24.39 11.44
CA LEU A 336 1.97 23.73 12.01
C LEU A 336 1.61 22.51 12.87
N GLU A 337 0.54 22.55 13.65
CA GLU A 337 0.06 21.39 14.40
C GLU A 337 -0.39 20.28 13.46
N LYS A 338 -1.14 20.63 12.41
CA LYS A 338 -1.57 19.66 11.38
C LYS A 338 -0.40 19.09 10.60
N LEU A 339 0.60 19.91 10.27
CA LEU A 339 1.83 19.47 9.63
C LEU A 339 2.64 18.54 10.52
N ARG A 340 2.73 18.79 11.83
CA ARG A 340 3.36 17.85 12.75
C ARG A 340 2.62 16.52 12.80
N ALA A 341 1.28 16.54 12.84
CA ALA A 341 0.51 15.31 12.78
C ALA A 341 0.72 14.56 11.45
N MET A 342 0.83 15.29 10.33
CA MET A 342 1.17 14.72 9.02
C MET A 342 2.59 14.16 8.98
N ASP A 343 3.57 14.87 9.54
CA ASP A 343 4.97 14.44 9.62
C ASP A 343 5.09 13.21 10.53
N GLU A 344 4.38 13.16 11.65
CA GLU A 344 4.32 11.95 12.50
C GLU A 344 3.64 10.78 11.79
N GLU A 345 2.58 11.02 11.01
CA GLU A 345 1.93 9.98 10.19
C GLU A 345 2.86 9.50 9.07
N CYS A 346 3.50 10.44 8.37
CA CYS A 346 4.54 10.16 7.39
C CYS A 346 5.71 9.44 8.03
N GLN A 347 6.16 9.77 9.24
CA GLN A 347 7.23 9.03 9.91
C GLN A 347 6.78 7.67 10.42
N ARG A 348 5.50 7.49 10.74
CA ARG A 348 4.95 6.16 11.10
C ARG A 348 4.80 5.26 9.89
N THR A 349 4.45 5.83 8.75
CA THR A 349 4.24 5.11 7.48
C THR A 349 5.55 4.94 6.72
N CYS A 350 6.38 5.97 6.78
CA CYS A 350 7.67 6.05 6.12
C CYS A 350 8.85 5.71 7.05
N GLY A 351 8.62 5.34 8.31
CA GLY A 351 9.67 5.08 9.31
C GLY A 351 10.66 6.25 9.49
N LYS A 352 11.49 6.23 10.53
CA LYS A 352 12.64 7.17 10.60
C LYS A 352 13.84 6.72 9.73
N SER A 353 13.67 5.65 8.94
CA SER A 353 14.69 5.05 8.06
C SER A 353 14.13 3.91 7.16
N GLU A 354 12.84 3.53 7.29
CA GLU A 354 12.33 2.21 6.84
C GLU A 354 11.00 2.28 6.06
N GLY A 355 10.66 3.42 5.48
CA GLY A 355 9.34 3.66 4.87
C GLY A 355 9.13 3.18 3.47
N SER A 356 10.09 3.61 2.63
CA SER A 356 10.42 2.84 1.43
C SER A 356 10.57 1.38 1.84
N ALA A 357 11.26 1.09 2.95
CA ALA A 357 11.46 -0.27 3.41
C ALA A 357 10.18 -1.03 3.76
N ALA A 358 9.03 -0.41 4.08
CA ALA A 358 7.80 -1.16 4.35
C ALA A 358 7.18 -1.70 3.05
N VAL A 359 6.98 -0.83 2.05
CA VAL A 359 6.49 -1.25 0.72
C VAL A 359 7.54 -2.10 0.00
N GLU A 360 8.82 -1.75 0.15
CA GLU A 360 9.95 -2.47 -0.42
C GLU A 360 10.15 -3.82 0.26
N SER A 361 10.02 -3.93 1.59
CA SER A 361 10.03 -5.23 2.31
C SER A 361 8.83 -6.04 1.90
N MET A 362 7.64 -5.42 1.78
CA MET A 362 6.44 -6.12 1.35
C MET A 362 6.59 -6.74 -0.04
N VAL A 363 7.04 -5.93 -0.99
CA VAL A 363 7.31 -6.38 -2.36
C VAL A 363 8.44 -7.39 -2.38
N LYS A 364 9.51 -7.18 -1.62
CA LYS A 364 10.62 -8.11 -1.53
C LYS A 364 10.19 -9.48 -0.98
N GLU A 365 9.40 -9.51 0.09
CA GLU A 365 8.85 -10.75 0.66
C GLU A 365 7.98 -11.50 -0.35
N LEU A 366 7.18 -10.79 -1.16
CA LEU A 366 6.41 -11.40 -2.25
C LEU A 366 7.30 -11.96 -3.37
N LEU A 367 8.33 -11.21 -3.78
CA LEU A 367 9.29 -11.66 -4.79
C LEU A 367 10.07 -12.88 -4.31
N GLU A 368 10.47 -12.90 -3.03
CA GLU A 368 11.10 -14.04 -2.39
C GLU A 368 10.15 -15.25 -2.39
N ALA A 369 8.89 -15.08 -2.00
CA ALA A 369 7.88 -16.15 -2.03
C ALA A 369 7.64 -16.70 -3.46
N LEU A 370 7.57 -15.83 -4.48
CA LEU A 370 7.46 -16.24 -5.89
C LEU A 370 8.70 -17.02 -6.36
N SER A 371 9.89 -16.56 -5.95
CA SER A 371 11.15 -17.25 -6.27
C SER A 371 11.22 -18.62 -5.59
N GLU A 372 10.79 -18.74 -4.34
CA GLU A 372 10.72 -20.00 -3.61
C GLU A 372 9.74 -20.96 -4.27
N ALA A 373 8.57 -20.49 -4.69
CA ALA A 373 7.60 -21.31 -5.43
C ALA A 373 8.18 -21.89 -6.74
N ARG A 374 8.97 -21.09 -7.49
CA ARG A 374 9.66 -21.57 -8.70
C ARG A 374 10.67 -22.67 -8.41
N VAL A 375 11.43 -22.52 -7.32
CA VAL A 375 12.40 -23.54 -6.89
C VAL A 375 11.68 -24.85 -6.58
N TRP A 376 10.51 -24.82 -5.94
CA TRP A 376 9.76 -26.04 -5.64
C TRP A 376 9.25 -26.75 -6.87
N VAL A 377 8.63 -26.03 -7.81
CA VAL A 377 8.16 -26.64 -9.06
C VAL A 377 9.32 -27.31 -9.81
N ALA A 378 10.52 -26.70 -9.80
CA ALA A 378 11.72 -27.30 -10.38
C ALA A 378 12.20 -28.56 -9.63
N GLU A 379 12.21 -28.53 -8.29
CA GLU A 379 12.56 -29.69 -7.46
C GLU A 379 11.58 -30.85 -7.67
N LEU A 380 10.27 -30.56 -7.76
CA LEU A 380 9.23 -31.55 -8.06
C LEU A 380 9.46 -32.18 -9.44
N SER A 381 9.75 -31.36 -10.46
CA SER A 381 10.05 -31.84 -11.82
C SER A 381 11.26 -32.77 -11.86
N SER A 382 12.31 -32.43 -11.11
CA SER A 382 13.53 -33.26 -10.98
C SER A 382 13.23 -34.62 -10.34
N MET A 383 12.40 -34.62 -9.29
CA MET A 383 12.01 -35.85 -8.61
C MET A 383 11.12 -36.73 -9.49
N ALA A 384 10.12 -36.16 -10.18
CA ALA A 384 9.27 -36.89 -11.11
C ALA A 384 10.09 -37.64 -12.16
N ARG A 385 11.10 -36.96 -12.76
CA ARG A 385 12.03 -37.56 -13.73
C ARG A 385 12.87 -38.68 -13.14
N THR A 386 13.33 -38.52 -11.91
CA THR A 386 14.14 -39.53 -11.22
C THR A 386 13.30 -40.80 -10.97
N THR A 387 12.07 -40.63 -10.50
CA THR A 387 11.11 -41.74 -10.31
C THR A 387 10.77 -42.40 -11.64
N SER A 388 10.40 -41.63 -12.66
CA SER A 388 10.07 -42.11 -14.01
C SER A 388 11.22 -42.91 -14.65
N SER A 389 12.46 -42.42 -14.54
CA SER A 389 13.66 -43.11 -15.02
C SER A 389 13.85 -44.47 -14.32
N ALA A 390 13.73 -44.51 -13.00
CA ALA A 390 13.86 -45.75 -12.23
C ALA A 390 12.82 -46.80 -12.66
N VAL A 391 11.55 -46.40 -12.81
CA VAL A 391 10.47 -47.31 -13.23
C VAL A 391 10.60 -47.76 -14.68
N SER A 392 11.07 -46.90 -15.59
CA SER A 392 11.24 -47.26 -17.01
C SER A 392 12.29 -48.35 -17.27
N SER A 393 13.38 -48.33 -16.50
CA SER A 393 14.42 -49.38 -16.56
C SER A 393 13.86 -50.75 -16.15
N PHE A 394 12.87 -50.70 -15.26
CA PHE A 394 12.22 -51.87 -14.70
C PHE A 394 11.25 -52.50 -15.71
N ASP A 395 10.34 -51.70 -16.27
CA ASP A 395 9.35 -52.11 -17.28
C ASP A 395 9.99 -52.91 -18.43
N LYS A 396 11.13 -52.43 -18.93
CA LYS A 396 11.89 -53.09 -19.98
C LYS A 396 12.38 -54.49 -19.57
N THR A 397 12.94 -54.61 -18.37
CA THR A 397 13.54 -55.86 -17.89
C THR A 397 12.46 -56.94 -17.63
N ALA A 398 11.31 -56.54 -17.07
CA ALA A 398 10.21 -57.47 -16.83
C ALA A 398 9.55 -57.97 -18.14
N SER A 399 9.39 -57.08 -19.13
CA SER A 399 8.92 -57.43 -20.47
C SER A 399 9.85 -58.44 -21.16
N ASP A 400 11.18 -58.25 -21.04
CA ASP A 400 12.19 -59.15 -21.60
C ASP A 400 12.13 -60.56 -20.98
N VAL A 401 11.87 -60.67 -19.67
CA VAL A 401 11.71 -61.95 -18.94
C VAL A 401 10.44 -62.67 -19.40
N SER A 402 9.29 -61.98 -19.43
CA SER A 402 8.02 -62.54 -19.91
C SER A 402 8.15 -63.07 -21.35
N GLY A 403 8.79 -62.29 -22.23
CA GLY A 403 9.05 -62.69 -23.61
C GLY A 403 9.91 -63.95 -23.75
N THR A 404 10.94 -64.13 -22.93
CA THR A 404 11.78 -65.35 -22.97
C THR A 404 11.07 -66.56 -22.42
N LEU A 405 10.28 -66.40 -21.36
CA LEU A 405 9.51 -67.50 -20.77
C LEU A 405 8.51 -68.08 -21.77
N ARG A 406 7.82 -67.23 -22.53
CA ARG A 406 6.92 -67.67 -23.63
C ARG A 406 7.67 -68.42 -24.73
N ARG A 407 8.83 -67.91 -25.16
CA ARG A 407 9.69 -68.60 -26.15
C ARG A 407 10.16 -69.96 -25.64
N LEU A 408 10.53 -70.04 -24.37
CA LEU A 408 10.98 -71.26 -23.73
C LEU A 408 9.86 -72.32 -23.68
N SER A 409 8.67 -71.91 -23.25
CA SER A 409 7.48 -72.77 -23.23
C SER A 409 7.16 -73.34 -24.62
N ALA A 410 7.21 -72.50 -25.65
CA ALA A 410 6.97 -72.92 -27.04
C ALA A 410 8.02 -73.93 -27.52
N SER A 411 9.31 -73.67 -27.27
CA SER A 411 10.40 -74.59 -27.66
C SER A 411 10.28 -75.94 -26.97
N ILE A 412 9.94 -75.97 -25.68
CA ILE A 412 9.78 -77.24 -24.94
C ILE A 412 8.56 -78.00 -25.44
N GLY A 413 7.46 -77.31 -25.73
CA GLY A 413 6.28 -77.90 -26.36
C GLY A 413 6.59 -78.57 -27.69
N MET A 414 7.41 -77.93 -28.54
CA MET A 414 7.85 -78.50 -29.82
C MET A 414 8.71 -79.75 -29.65
N VAL A 415 9.67 -79.73 -28.72
CA VAL A 415 10.52 -80.89 -28.44
C VAL A 415 9.71 -82.07 -27.87
N ALA A 416 8.75 -81.79 -26.99
CA ALA A 416 7.86 -82.81 -26.45
C ALA A 416 6.95 -83.43 -27.52
N LEU A 417 6.41 -82.61 -28.42
CA LEU A 417 5.61 -83.09 -29.54
C LEU A 417 6.45 -83.96 -30.50
N ASN A 418 7.68 -83.52 -30.82
CA ASN A 418 8.60 -84.28 -31.65
C ASN A 418 8.96 -85.64 -31.03
N ALA A 419 9.14 -85.70 -29.71
CA ALA A 419 9.36 -86.93 -28.98
C ALA A 419 8.16 -87.89 -29.11
N GLN A 420 6.94 -87.39 -28.89
CA GLN A 420 5.71 -88.18 -28.98
C GLN A 420 5.46 -88.77 -30.36
N VAL A 421 5.59 -87.94 -31.40
CA VAL A 421 5.38 -88.37 -32.79
C VAL A 421 6.30 -89.53 -33.16
N GLN A 422 7.51 -89.53 -32.61
CA GLN A 422 8.55 -90.50 -32.98
C GLN A 422 8.44 -91.78 -32.15
N VAL A 423 8.16 -91.67 -30.86
CA VAL A 423 7.83 -92.84 -30.05
C VAL A 423 6.59 -93.57 -30.59
N ALA A 424 5.57 -92.83 -31.06
CA ALA A 424 4.40 -93.42 -31.71
C ALA A 424 4.73 -94.15 -33.04
N ARG A 425 5.83 -93.79 -33.73
CA ARG A 425 6.26 -94.44 -34.98
C ARG A 425 7.02 -95.76 -34.75
N ILE A 426 7.76 -95.87 -33.65
CA ILE A 426 8.62 -97.01 -33.34
C ILE A 426 7.84 -98.15 -32.67
N GLY A 427 6.68 -97.83 -32.06
CA GLY A 427 5.79 -98.83 -31.45
C GLY A 427 6.08 -99.10 -29.97
N HIS A 428 5.10 -99.72 -29.30
CA HIS A 428 4.92 -99.64 -27.85
C HIS A 428 5.82 -100.55 -26.97
N GLU A 429 6.81 -101.24 -27.54
CA GLU A 429 7.43 -102.39 -26.85
C GLU A 429 8.69 -102.07 -26.02
N ASN A 430 9.19 -100.82 -26.02
CA ASN A 430 10.55 -100.51 -25.53
C ASN A 430 10.64 -99.58 -24.30
N GLY A 431 9.53 -99.29 -23.62
CA GLY A 431 9.49 -98.37 -22.46
C GLY A 431 9.73 -96.89 -22.82
N LEU A 432 9.97 -96.58 -24.10
CA LEU A 432 10.11 -95.23 -24.65
C LEU A 432 8.79 -94.44 -24.59
N ASP A 433 7.65 -95.14 -24.58
CA ASP A 433 6.32 -94.55 -24.35
C ASP A 433 6.24 -93.84 -23.01
N VAL A 434 6.69 -94.51 -21.95
CA VAL A 434 6.68 -93.96 -20.59
C VAL A 434 7.57 -92.73 -20.50
N LEU A 435 8.71 -92.75 -21.19
CA LEU A 435 9.63 -91.61 -21.22
C LEU A 435 9.07 -90.43 -22.04
N SER A 436 8.40 -90.71 -23.17
CA SER A 436 7.75 -89.67 -23.98
C SER A 436 6.51 -89.08 -23.30
N GLU A 437 5.74 -89.90 -22.59
CA GLU A 437 4.63 -89.45 -21.74
C GLU A 437 5.16 -88.55 -20.62
N PHE A 438 6.27 -88.93 -19.99
CA PHE A 438 6.88 -88.12 -18.94
C PHE A 438 7.48 -86.80 -19.49
N ILE A 439 8.06 -86.78 -20.70
CA ILE A 439 8.42 -85.51 -21.39
C ILE A 439 7.19 -84.63 -21.61
N CYS A 440 6.05 -85.22 -21.98
CA CYS A 440 4.79 -84.48 -22.15
C CYS A 440 4.31 -83.88 -20.82
N VAL A 441 4.36 -84.65 -19.74
CA VAL A 441 4.03 -84.18 -18.39
C VAL A 441 4.95 -83.02 -17.99
N SER A 442 6.27 -83.15 -18.19
CA SER A 442 7.23 -82.06 -17.94
C SER A 442 6.95 -80.84 -18.83
N SER A 443 6.66 -81.03 -20.11
CA SER A 443 6.31 -79.94 -21.02
C SER A 443 5.03 -79.22 -20.61
N THR A 444 4.03 -79.97 -20.13
CA THR A 444 2.76 -79.40 -19.64
C THR A 444 2.98 -78.65 -18.34
N ALA A 445 3.80 -79.18 -17.44
CA ALA A 445 4.19 -78.49 -16.21
C ALA A 445 4.95 -77.18 -16.51
N ILE A 446 5.89 -77.20 -17.46
CA ILE A 446 6.65 -76.00 -17.87
C ILE A 446 5.74 -74.99 -18.56
N LYS A 447 4.78 -75.44 -19.37
CA LYS A 447 3.77 -74.57 -19.97
C LYS A 447 2.89 -73.91 -18.91
N SER A 448 2.33 -74.68 -17.98
CA SER A 448 1.50 -74.15 -16.89
C SER A 448 2.29 -73.17 -16.00
N PHE A 449 3.55 -73.51 -15.68
CA PHE A 449 4.47 -72.61 -14.97
C PHE A 449 4.72 -71.32 -15.76
N SER A 450 4.99 -71.44 -17.06
CA SER A 450 5.26 -70.31 -17.94
C SER A 450 4.05 -69.39 -18.11
N GLU A 451 2.85 -69.95 -18.20
CA GLU A 451 1.59 -69.20 -18.25
C GLU A 451 1.33 -68.47 -16.93
N THR A 452 1.59 -69.13 -15.78
CA THR A 452 1.38 -68.54 -14.46
C THR A 452 2.37 -67.39 -14.20
N VAL A 453 3.67 -67.63 -14.35
CA VAL A 453 4.71 -66.61 -14.14
C VAL A 453 4.62 -65.52 -15.21
N GLY A 454 4.27 -65.89 -16.44
CA GLY A 454 4.00 -64.94 -17.52
C GLY A 454 2.84 -64.01 -17.16
N ALA A 455 1.71 -64.53 -16.68
CA ALA A 455 0.56 -63.73 -16.27
C ALA A 455 0.87 -62.79 -15.10
N GLU A 456 1.63 -63.25 -14.08
CA GLU A 456 2.05 -62.39 -12.98
C GLU A 456 3.03 -61.29 -13.44
N LEU A 457 3.98 -61.61 -14.31
CA LEU A 457 4.89 -60.62 -14.91
C LEU A 457 4.14 -59.62 -15.78
N ASP A 458 3.20 -60.08 -16.61
CA ASP A 458 2.40 -59.21 -17.47
C ASP A 458 1.50 -58.27 -16.64
N ARG A 459 0.91 -58.78 -15.55
CA ARG A 459 0.13 -57.97 -14.61
C ARG A 459 1.00 -56.90 -13.97
N LEU A 460 2.19 -57.29 -13.51
CA LEU A 460 3.13 -56.38 -12.86
C LEU A 460 3.68 -55.33 -13.83
N VAL A 461 4.00 -55.73 -15.06
CA VAL A 461 4.33 -54.80 -16.17
C VAL A 461 3.18 -53.84 -16.44
N GLY A 462 1.93 -54.32 -16.44
CA GLY A 462 0.74 -53.46 -16.60
C GLY A 462 0.62 -52.42 -15.49
N GLU A 463 0.76 -52.83 -14.23
CA GLU A 463 0.71 -51.93 -13.06
C GLU A 463 1.87 -50.91 -13.08
N LEU A 464 3.08 -51.34 -13.45
CA LEU A 464 4.23 -50.46 -13.60
C LEU A 464 4.05 -49.47 -14.76
N HIS A 465 3.48 -49.92 -15.88
CA HIS A 465 3.18 -49.07 -17.01
C HIS A 465 2.18 -47.98 -16.63
N GLU A 466 1.13 -48.32 -15.87
CA GLU A 466 0.19 -47.35 -15.31
C GLU A 466 0.90 -46.31 -14.44
N THR A 467 1.84 -46.75 -13.59
CA THR A 467 2.69 -45.85 -12.78
C THR A 467 3.56 -44.93 -13.65
N ILE A 468 4.16 -45.43 -14.74
CA ILE A 468 4.94 -44.62 -15.68
C ILE A 468 4.05 -43.57 -16.36
N VAL A 469 2.84 -43.95 -16.76
CA VAL A 469 1.86 -43.03 -17.36
C VAL A 469 1.48 -41.94 -16.35
N GLU A 470 1.25 -42.31 -15.09
CA GLU A 470 0.99 -41.35 -14.02
C GLU A 470 2.17 -40.39 -13.80
N CYS A 471 3.41 -40.90 -13.72
CA CYS A 471 4.60 -40.07 -13.62
C CYS A 471 4.75 -39.10 -14.80
N ARG A 472 4.49 -39.55 -16.04
CA ARG A 472 4.53 -38.68 -17.23
C ARG A 472 3.47 -37.60 -17.20
N HIS A 473 2.25 -37.94 -16.77
CA HIS A 473 1.17 -36.96 -16.62
C HIS A 473 1.54 -35.89 -15.58
N VAL A 474 2.14 -36.32 -14.47
CA VAL A 474 2.66 -35.42 -13.44
C VAL A 474 3.80 -34.53 -13.99
N GLU A 475 4.74 -35.08 -14.75
CA GLU A 475 5.81 -34.30 -15.39
C GLU A 475 5.26 -33.25 -16.37
N GLU A 476 4.25 -33.62 -17.16
CA GLU A 476 3.59 -32.72 -18.10
C GLU A 476 2.86 -31.59 -17.38
N LYS A 477 2.03 -31.92 -16.38
CA LYS A 477 1.33 -30.94 -15.54
C LYS A 477 2.31 -30.02 -14.81
N THR A 478 3.42 -30.56 -14.30
CA THR A 478 4.47 -29.76 -13.65
C THR A 478 5.15 -28.80 -14.63
N ARG A 479 5.35 -29.24 -15.88
CA ARG A 479 5.91 -28.38 -16.94
C ARG A 479 4.94 -27.28 -17.36
N GLU A 480 3.64 -27.57 -17.42
CA GLU A 480 2.60 -26.58 -17.67
C GLU A 480 2.53 -25.55 -16.56
N GLU A 481 2.50 -25.99 -15.30
CA GLU A 481 2.50 -25.10 -14.14
C GLU A 481 3.81 -24.29 -14.04
N GLN A 482 4.95 -24.87 -14.38
CA GLN A 482 6.22 -24.14 -14.45
C GLN A 482 6.15 -22.99 -15.48
N ARG A 483 5.69 -23.27 -16.71
CA ARG A 483 5.54 -22.22 -17.74
C ARG A 483 4.53 -21.17 -17.32
N TRP A 484 3.43 -21.58 -16.72
CA TRP A 484 2.42 -20.68 -16.20
C TRP A 484 3.00 -19.77 -15.11
N LEU A 485 3.78 -20.32 -14.18
CA LEU A 485 4.45 -19.57 -13.11
C LEU A 485 5.57 -18.66 -13.64
N GLU A 486 6.28 -19.07 -14.68
CA GLU A 486 7.28 -18.23 -15.34
C GLU A 486 6.61 -17.01 -15.99
N GLU A 487 5.51 -17.20 -16.72
CA GLU A 487 4.83 -16.10 -17.40
C GLU A 487 4.02 -15.22 -16.44
N GLN A 488 3.12 -15.81 -15.66
CA GLN A 488 2.28 -15.07 -14.71
C GLN A 488 3.11 -14.51 -13.55
N GLY A 489 4.04 -15.29 -13.01
CA GLY A 489 4.94 -14.81 -11.96
C GLY A 489 5.76 -13.63 -12.45
N ARG A 490 6.36 -13.69 -13.65
CA ARG A 490 7.14 -12.55 -14.18
C ARG A 490 6.28 -11.31 -14.41
N GLN A 491 5.06 -11.49 -14.91
CA GLN A 491 4.11 -10.39 -15.07
C GLN A 491 3.78 -9.74 -13.72
N GLN A 492 3.54 -10.54 -12.67
CA GLN A 492 3.28 -10.01 -11.33
C GLN A 492 4.52 -9.35 -10.72
N GLU A 493 5.72 -9.90 -10.93
CA GLU A 493 6.99 -9.30 -10.47
C GLU A 493 7.20 -7.91 -11.10
N GLU A 494 6.99 -7.78 -12.41
CA GLU A 494 7.10 -6.50 -13.12
C GLU A 494 6.08 -5.48 -12.60
N GLN A 495 4.82 -5.89 -12.42
CA GLN A 495 3.77 -5.04 -11.88
C GLN A 495 4.07 -4.59 -10.44
N LEU A 496 4.56 -5.50 -9.59
CA LEU A 496 4.98 -5.19 -8.23
C LEU A 496 6.13 -4.16 -8.21
N HIS A 497 7.13 -4.31 -9.08
CA HIS A 497 8.23 -3.34 -9.20
C HIS A 497 7.75 -1.97 -9.64
N VAL A 498 6.95 -1.89 -10.71
CA VAL A 498 6.42 -0.61 -11.21
C VAL A 498 5.59 0.09 -10.13
N CYS A 499 4.74 -0.65 -9.43
CA CYS A 499 3.90 -0.08 -8.39
C CYS A 499 4.70 0.35 -7.15
N ARG A 500 5.71 -0.43 -6.75
CA ARG A 500 6.65 -0.08 -5.69
C ARG A 500 7.35 1.24 -6.02
N ASP A 501 7.95 1.32 -7.19
CA ASP A 501 8.76 2.48 -7.58
C ASP A 501 7.91 3.74 -7.68
N ALA A 502 6.68 3.62 -8.21
CA ALA A 502 5.70 4.71 -8.22
C ALA A 502 5.34 5.16 -6.79
N THR A 503 5.10 4.22 -5.87
CA THR A 503 4.72 4.52 -4.48
C THR A 503 5.86 5.20 -3.72
N VAL A 504 7.09 4.66 -3.83
CA VAL A 504 8.29 5.23 -3.19
C VAL A 504 8.57 6.63 -3.72
N ALA A 505 8.48 6.85 -5.03
CA ALA A 505 8.69 8.16 -5.63
C ALA A 505 7.70 9.20 -5.07
N VAL A 506 6.41 8.86 -4.97
CA VAL A 506 5.39 9.76 -4.43
C VAL A 506 5.59 10.01 -2.92
N GLN A 507 6.03 9.01 -2.15
CA GLN A 507 6.33 9.19 -0.72
C GLN A 507 7.49 10.16 -0.48
N LEU A 508 8.55 10.09 -1.29
CA LEU A 508 9.68 11.02 -1.23
C LEU A 508 9.25 12.45 -1.57
N GLU A 509 8.44 12.59 -2.62
CA GLU A 509 7.79 13.83 -3.04
C GLU A 509 6.96 14.46 -1.91
N VAL A 510 6.16 13.66 -1.19
CA VAL A 510 5.36 14.11 -0.04
C VAL A 510 6.25 14.60 1.12
N ALA A 511 7.31 13.86 1.45
CA ALA A 511 8.23 14.22 2.53
C ALA A 511 8.97 15.54 2.23
N GLU A 512 9.40 15.75 0.98
CA GLU A 512 10.02 16.99 0.54
C GLU A 512 9.03 18.17 0.65
N SER A 513 7.79 17.99 0.20
CA SER A 513 6.74 19.00 0.31
C SER A 513 6.43 19.37 1.76
N LEU A 514 6.35 18.40 2.67
CA LEU A 514 6.12 18.65 4.10
C LEU A 514 7.24 19.52 4.71
N THR A 515 8.50 19.23 4.36
CA THR A 515 9.66 20.00 4.84
C THR A 515 9.57 21.46 4.37
N LYS A 516 9.28 21.68 3.08
CA LYS A 516 9.11 23.02 2.51
C LYS A 516 7.97 23.80 3.16
N ILE A 517 6.83 23.14 3.44
CA ILE A 517 5.71 23.80 4.11
C ILE A 517 6.10 24.20 5.55
N HIS A 518 6.84 23.36 6.26
CA HIS A 518 7.34 23.70 7.59
C HIS A 518 8.22 24.96 7.60
N GLU A 519 9.16 25.05 6.67
CA GLU A 519 10.02 26.23 6.51
C GLU A 519 9.21 27.49 6.21
N GLN A 520 8.24 27.39 5.29
CA GLN A 520 7.38 28.51 4.91
C GLN A 520 6.45 28.95 6.03
N ALA A 521 5.83 28.01 6.76
CA ALA A 521 4.99 28.32 7.90
C ALA A 521 5.77 29.02 9.02
N ALA A 522 7.01 28.61 9.28
CA ALA A 522 7.90 29.28 10.22
C ALA A 522 8.25 30.70 9.75
N SER A 523 8.49 30.91 8.45
CA SER A 523 8.72 32.24 7.86
C SER A 523 7.50 33.17 8.06
N VAL A 524 6.27 32.69 7.81
CA VAL A 524 5.04 33.46 8.04
C VAL A 524 4.94 33.94 9.49
N LEU A 525 5.19 33.05 10.47
CA LEU A 525 5.19 33.43 11.90
C LEU A 525 6.23 34.49 12.23
N GLY A 526 7.41 34.43 11.60
CA GLY A 526 8.46 35.44 11.75
C GLY A 526 8.02 36.84 11.26
N HIS A 527 7.22 36.90 10.19
CA HIS A 527 6.72 38.15 9.63
C HIS A 527 5.44 38.70 10.31
N ALA A 528 4.68 37.86 11.02
CA ALA A 528 3.42 38.23 11.66
C ALA A 528 3.56 39.08 12.95
N ASP A 529 4.77 39.33 13.47
CA ASP A 529 4.99 40.12 14.69
C ASP A 529 4.91 41.64 14.43
N PHE A 530 3.71 42.15 14.17
CA PHE A 530 3.46 43.57 13.89
C PHE A 530 3.58 44.46 15.13
N GLN A 531 3.34 43.91 16.33
CA GLN A 531 3.38 44.68 17.58
C GLN A 531 4.76 45.29 17.84
N LYS A 532 5.85 44.56 17.63
CA LYS A 532 7.20 45.11 17.86
C LYS A 532 7.55 46.30 16.97
N THR A 533 7.02 46.34 15.75
CA THR A 533 7.42 47.34 14.74
C THR A 533 6.55 48.57 14.75
N SER A 534 5.31 48.43 15.23
CA SER A 534 4.31 49.49 15.13
C SER A 534 3.99 50.19 16.46
N HIS A 535 4.26 49.53 17.60
CA HIS A 535 3.83 50.05 18.91
C HIS A 535 4.42 51.43 19.23
N ASP A 536 5.72 51.62 19.00
CA ASP A 536 6.42 52.86 19.35
C ASP A 536 5.93 54.04 18.50
N GLY A 537 5.78 53.86 17.18
CA GLY A 537 5.29 54.90 16.27
C GLY A 537 3.85 55.32 16.55
N PHE A 538 2.95 54.34 16.79
CA PHE A 538 1.56 54.64 17.13
C PHE A 538 1.41 55.31 18.50
N LYS A 539 2.16 54.85 19.50
CA LYS A 539 2.12 55.42 20.84
C LYS A 539 2.62 56.86 20.85
N GLN A 540 3.71 57.13 20.15
CA GLN A 540 4.25 58.49 20.00
C GLN A 540 3.22 59.43 19.35
N LEU A 541 2.56 59.00 18.26
CA LEU A 541 1.51 59.80 17.64
C LEU A 541 0.32 60.04 18.57
N GLN A 542 -0.14 59.00 19.29
CA GLN A 542 -1.23 59.14 20.26
C GLN A 542 -0.87 60.14 21.35
N GLU A 543 0.35 60.11 21.87
CA GLU A 543 0.86 61.06 22.86
C GLU A 543 0.87 62.49 22.30
N THR A 544 1.34 62.71 21.07
CA THR A 544 1.36 64.04 20.44
C THR A 544 -0.05 64.56 20.13
N LEU A 545 -0.96 63.70 19.64
CA LEU A 545 -2.36 64.06 19.44
C LEU A 545 -3.05 64.40 20.78
N GLN A 546 -2.74 63.66 21.84
CA GLN A 546 -3.28 63.94 23.17
C GLN A 546 -2.79 65.28 23.69
N GLN A 547 -1.49 65.58 23.54
CA GLN A 547 -0.92 66.88 23.87
C GLN A 547 -1.58 68.01 23.07
N CYS A 548 -1.88 67.79 21.78
CA CYS A 548 -2.58 68.76 20.94
C CYS A 548 -4.01 69.02 21.45
N ALA A 549 -4.75 67.97 21.81
CA ALA A 549 -6.08 68.08 22.38
C ALA A 549 -6.07 68.83 23.72
N ASP A 550 -5.13 68.49 24.61
CA ASP A 550 -5.01 69.09 25.94
C ASP A 550 -4.65 70.58 25.86
N LEU A 551 -3.77 70.97 24.93
CA LEU A 551 -3.42 72.37 24.69
C LEU A 551 -4.57 73.17 24.08
N ALA A 552 -5.35 72.55 23.18
CA ALA A 552 -6.56 73.16 22.64
C ALA A 552 -7.60 73.38 23.74
N ASP A 553 -7.83 72.39 24.62
CA ASP A 553 -8.73 72.51 25.77
C ASP A 553 -8.29 73.60 26.76
N GLN A 554 -6.99 73.66 27.08
CA GLN A 554 -6.43 74.70 27.96
C GLN A 554 -6.59 76.12 27.37
N SER A 555 -6.47 76.25 26.04
CA SER A 555 -6.56 77.54 25.34
C SER A 555 -8.00 78.02 25.15
N LEU A 556 -8.94 77.09 25.05
CA LEU A 556 -10.37 77.36 24.89
C LEU A 556 -11.08 77.76 26.20
N GLY A 557 -10.56 77.31 27.36
CA GLY A 557 -11.16 77.55 28.66
C GLY A 557 -12.53 76.85 28.86
N THR A 558 -13.24 77.18 29.96
CA THR A 558 -14.55 76.57 30.30
C THR A 558 -15.72 77.06 29.44
N THR A 559 -15.50 77.95 28.48
CA THR A 559 -16.54 78.76 27.80
C THR A 559 -16.89 78.30 26.39
N VAL A 560 -16.76 77.00 26.06
CA VAL A 560 -17.06 76.52 24.70
C VAL A 560 -18.45 75.89 24.61
N SER A 561 -19.24 76.48 23.71
CA SER A 561 -20.56 76.04 23.26
C SER A 561 -20.53 74.69 22.54
N THR A 562 -21.64 73.95 22.63
CA THR A 562 -21.86 72.56 22.18
C THR A 562 -21.92 72.34 20.66
N GLU A 563 -21.45 73.29 19.82
CA GLU A 563 -21.47 73.19 18.35
C GLU A 563 -20.32 72.34 17.75
N VAL A 564 -19.96 71.25 18.43
CA VAL A 564 -18.97 70.23 18.01
C VAL A 564 -19.31 69.62 16.64
N ALA A 565 -20.59 69.64 16.23
CA ALA A 565 -21.06 68.85 15.10
C ALA A 565 -20.69 69.40 13.70
N HIS A 566 -20.49 70.72 13.54
CA HIS A 566 -20.33 71.31 12.21
C HIS A 566 -18.90 71.24 11.66
N HIS A 567 -17.89 71.34 12.52
CA HIS A 567 -16.48 71.47 12.14
C HIS A 567 -15.81 70.16 11.71
N VAL A 568 -16.45 69.03 12.02
CA VAL A 568 -15.87 67.69 11.85
C VAL A 568 -16.67 66.83 10.87
N HIS A 569 -17.77 67.37 10.32
CA HIS A 569 -18.67 66.62 9.46
C HIS A 569 -18.05 66.26 8.09
N HIS A 570 -17.05 67.01 7.63
CA HIS A 570 -16.35 66.66 6.39
C HIS A 570 -15.49 65.40 6.57
N LEU A 571 -14.91 65.15 7.75
CA LEU A 571 -14.19 63.90 8.04
C LEU A 571 -15.11 62.68 7.96
N LYS A 572 -16.37 62.80 8.38
CA LYS A 572 -17.36 61.72 8.19
C LYS A 572 -17.59 61.40 6.71
N LYS A 573 -17.44 62.37 5.80
CA LYS A 573 -17.59 62.17 4.35
C LYS A 573 -16.35 61.54 3.71
N SER A 574 -15.16 61.77 4.27
CA SER A 574 -13.93 61.10 3.80
C SER A 574 -13.83 59.66 4.28
N TYR A 575 -14.45 59.30 5.41
CA TYR A 575 -14.51 57.91 5.86
C TYR A 575 -15.38 57.03 4.95
N THR A 576 -14.71 56.05 4.36
CA THR A 576 -15.31 55.11 3.42
C THR A 576 -15.73 53.80 4.10
N MET A 577 -15.14 53.47 5.26
CA MET A 577 -15.46 52.24 5.98
C MET A 577 -16.45 52.45 7.13
N GLU A 578 -17.30 51.45 7.39
CA GLU A 578 -18.30 51.52 8.45
C GLU A 578 -17.64 51.57 9.84
N SER A 579 -16.59 50.78 10.05
CA SER A 579 -15.83 50.81 11.32
C SER A 579 -15.20 52.18 11.62
N GLU A 580 -14.82 52.95 10.59
CA GLU A 580 -14.32 54.32 10.77
C GLU A 580 -15.45 55.26 11.22
N ARG A 581 -16.65 55.10 10.64
CA ARG A 581 -17.83 55.90 10.97
C ARG A 581 -18.33 55.60 12.38
N GLU A 582 -18.32 54.33 12.79
CA GLU A 582 -18.66 53.92 14.16
C GLU A 582 -17.73 54.57 15.18
N VAL A 583 -16.42 54.54 14.94
CA VAL A 583 -15.42 55.20 15.80
C VAL A 583 -15.66 56.71 15.87
N PHE A 584 -15.96 57.34 14.73
CA PHE A 584 -16.30 58.75 14.66
C PHE A 584 -17.57 59.07 15.47
N GLU A 585 -18.66 58.34 15.25
CA GLU A 585 -19.95 58.57 15.93
C GLU A 585 -19.85 58.34 17.43
N ALA A 586 -19.14 57.31 17.88
CA ALA A 586 -18.87 57.06 19.29
C ALA A 586 -18.11 58.23 19.94
N THR A 587 -17.11 58.78 19.26
CA THR A 587 -16.31 59.92 19.77
C THR A 587 -17.14 61.19 19.87
N VAL A 588 -17.98 61.46 18.86
CA VAL A 588 -18.88 62.62 18.84
C VAL A 588 -19.97 62.49 19.90
N ALA A 589 -20.53 61.29 20.11
CA ALA A 589 -21.53 61.05 21.14
C ALA A 589 -20.97 61.24 22.56
N GLU A 590 -19.76 60.75 22.82
CA GLU A 590 -19.11 60.87 24.13
C GLU A 590 -18.77 62.33 24.46
N SER A 591 -18.30 63.08 23.46
CA SER A 591 -18.06 64.52 23.58
C SER A 591 -19.33 65.32 23.90
N ARG A 592 -20.51 64.83 23.48
CA ARG A 592 -21.81 65.42 23.87
C ARG A 592 -22.22 65.02 25.30
N SER A 593 -21.88 63.82 25.75
CA SER A 593 -22.23 63.34 27.11
C SER A 593 -21.33 63.90 28.23
N ALA A 594 -20.10 64.32 27.92
CA ALA A 594 -19.14 64.83 28.90
C ALA A 594 -19.41 66.28 29.37
N SER A 595 -20.46 66.94 28.87
CA SER A 595 -20.89 68.23 29.43
C SER A 595 -21.52 68.05 30.82
N PRO A 596 -21.12 68.85 31.83
CA PRO A 596 -21.66 68.72 33.17
C PRO A 596 -23.18 68.96 33.16
N PRO A 597 -23.97 68.17 33.91
CA PRO A 597 -25.40 68.42 34.02
C PRO A 597 -25.59 69.81 34.63
N VAL A 598 -26.16 70.71 33.83
CA VAL A 598 -26.62 72.01 34.31
C VAL A 598 -27.61 71.73 35.45
N LYS A 599 -27.23 72.09 36.67
CA LYS A 599 -28.11 72.03 37.85
C LYS A 599 -29.25 73.03 37.67
N THR A 600 -30.30 72.63 36.97
CA THR A 600 -31.61 73.26 37.10
C THR A 600 -32.21 72.81 38.42
N VAL A 601 -32.12 73.72 39.40
CA VAL A 601 -32.95 73.70 40.60
C VAL A 601 -34.39 73.87 40.16
N ASP A 602 -35.21 72.82 40.28
CA ASP A 602 -36.62 73.02 40.58
C ASP A 602 -37.20 71.89 41.42
N ARG A 603 -38.23 72.28 42.17
CA ARG A 603 -38.67 71.79 43.47
C ARG A 603 -40.06 71.16 43.32
N SER A 604 -40.39 70.21 44.20
CA SER A 604 -41.73 69.58 44.41
C SER A 604 -42.10 68.48 43.39
N THR A 605 -42.65 67.29 43.69
CA THR A 605 -43.36 66.69 44.87
C THR A 605 -43.43 65.18 44.58
N ARG A 606 -43.00 64.28 45.49
CA ARG A 606 -43.79 63.52 46.51
C ARG A 606 -44.65 62.34 45.98
N LYS A 607 -44.36 61.14 46.57
CA LYS A 607 -45.11 59.86 46.70
C LYS A 607 -45.10 58.94 45.46
N GLU A 608 -44.95 57.61 45.54
CA GLU A 608 -45.19 56.65 46.62
C GLU A 608 -44.40 55.33 46.41
N GLU A 609 -44.01 54.68 47.51
CA GLU A 609 -43.39 53.35 47.56
C GLU A 609 -44.36 52.23 47.16
N LYS A 610 -43.86 51.17 46.50
CA LYS A 610 -44.28 49.80 46.84
C LYS A 610 -43.22 48.74 46.49
N ILE A 611 -43.21 47.73 47.35
CA ILE A 611 -42.19 46.71 47.64
C ILE A 611 -42.36 45.45 46.75
N ILE A 612 -41.25 44.98 46.15
CA ILE A 612 -40.64 43.61 45.98
C ILE A 612 -41.62 42.40 46.17
N PRO A 613 -41.60 41.28 45.37
CA PRO A 613 -40.36 40.53 45.11
C PRO A 613 -40.15 39.69 43.83
N SER A 614 -38.86 39.55 43.53
CA SER A 614 -38.10 38.34 43.22
C SER A 614 -38.62 37.28 42.24
N GLY A 615 -37.84 37.11 41.16
CA GLY A 615 -37.19 35.83 40.89
C GLY A 615 -37.62 35.11 39.62
N GLU A 616 -36.72 35.02 38.64
CA GLU A 616 -36.52 33.76 37.91
C GLU A 616 -35.16 33.71 37.23
N ARG A 617 -34.36 32.73 37.67
CA ARG A 617 -33.06 32.35 37.12
C ARG A 617 -33.30 31.49 35.88
N ALA A 618 -32.77 31.90 34.73
CA ALA A 618 -32.60 31.00 33.60
C ALA A 618 -31.51 29.96 33.94
N ARG A 619 -31.88 28.68 33.90
CA ARG A 619 -30.95 27.54 33.91
C ARG A 619 -30.56 27.16 32.47
N PRO A 620 -29.35 26.62 32.25
CA PRO A 620 -28.88 26.16 30.96
C PRO A 620 -29.47 24.78 30.60
N VAL A 621 -29.61 24.55 29.30
CA VAL A 621 -30.01 23.29 28.69
C VAL A 621 -28.83 22.31 28.76
N VAL A 622 -29.06 21.14 29.36
CA VAL A 622 -28.19 19.96 29.29
C VAL A 622 -28.72 19.04 28.19
N PRO A 623 -27.90 18.50 27.28
CA PRO A 623 -28.32 17.42 26.39
C PRO A 623 -28.35 16.09 27.15
N VAL A 624 -29.49 15.42 27.05
CA VAL A 624 -29.76 14.09 27.61
C VAL A 624 -29.08 13.03 26.75
N GLU A 625 -28.29 12.22 27.45
CA GLU A 625 -27.72 10.95 27.05
C GLU A 625 -28.85 9.89 26.93
N SER A 626 -28.91 9.17 25.81
CA SER A 626 -29.84 8.05 25.63
C SER A 626 -29.19 6.90 24.87
N ALA A 627 -28.68 5.94 25.64
CA ALA A 627 -28.63 4.50 25.38
C ALA A 627 -29.25 3.84 26.64
N PRO A 628 -29.86 2.64 26.63
CA PRO A 628 -29.42 1.46 25.87
C PRO A 628 -30.56 0.63 25.26
N GLU A 629 -30.25 -0.37 24.43
CA GLU A 629 -30.85 -1.70 24.59
C GLU A 629 -30.08 -2.76 23.80
N ARG A 630 -29.63 -3.77 24.57
CA ARG A 630 -29.16 -5.06 24.10
C ARG A 630 -30.38 -5.88 23.73
N ASP A 631 -30.32 -6.65 22.64
CA ASP A 631 -31.02 -7.92 22.63
C ASP A 631 -30.20 -9.02 21.95
N MET A 632 -30.06 -10.10 22.72
CA MET A 632 -29.49 -11.37 22.32
C MET A 632 -30.61 -12.23 21.72
N ALA A 633 -30.38 -12.84 20.56
CA ALA A 633 -31.15 -14.02 20.17
C ALA A 633 -30.26 -15.01 19.41
N VAL A 634 -29.85 -16.03 20.16
CA VAL A 634 -29.34 -17.32 19.72
C VAL A 634 -30.51 -18.12 19.14
N VAL A 635 -30.43 -18.61 17.90
CA VAL A 635 -31.22 -19.79 17.46
C VAL A 635 -30.38 -20.74 16.60
N ARG A 636 -30.63 -22.01 16.89
CA ARG A 636 -29.95 -23.27 16.57
C ARG A 636 -29.97 -23.68 15.09
N ARG A 637 -28.99 -24.56 14.81
CA ARG A 637 -28.95 -25.64 13.80
C ARG A 637 -30.31 -26.30 13.56
N ASP A 638 -30.57 -26.65 12.30
CA ASP A 638 -31.14 -27.94 11.91
C ASP A 638 -30.62 -28.37 10.53
N VAL A 639 -30.58 -29.69 10.38
CA VAL A 639 -29.91 -30.51 9.36
C VAL A 639 -30.96 -31.09 8.42
N GLU A 640 -30.73 -30.99 7.10
CA GLU A 640 -31.24 -31.82 5.95
C GLU A 640 -32.77 -32.07 5.78
N PRO A 641 -33.27 -32.58 4.61
CA PRO A 641 -32.59 -33.18 3.46
C PRO A 641 -33.01 -32.67 2.06
N ALA A 642 -32.27 -33.16 1.04
CA ALA A 642 -32.62 -33.13 -0.39
C ALA A 642 -33.94 -33.88 -0.71
N PRO A 643 -34.57 -33.61 -1.87
CA PRO A 643 -34.44 -34.58 -2.97
C PRO A 643 -34.40 -33.99 -4.40
N ALA A 644 -33.48 -34.54 -5.19
CA ALA A 644 -33.56 -35.09 -6.54
C ALA A 644 -34.53 -34.54 -7.65
N VAL A 645 -33.96 -34.60 -8.88
CA VAL A 645 -34.56 -34.97 -10.19
C VAL A 645 -34.73 -33.87 -11.26
N THR A 646 -33.78 -33.90 -12.21
CA THR A 646 -33.83 -33.70 -13.68
C THR A 646 -34.43 -32.44 -14.31
N THR A 647 -33.68 -31.82 -15.23
CA THR A 647 -34.09 -31.73 -16.65
C THR A 647 -32.92 -31.45 -17.60
N GLU A 648 -33.06 -32.00 -18.79
CA GLU A 648 -32.22 -32.04 -19.98
C GLU A 648 -31.74 -30.68 -20.52
N ALA A 649 -30.53 -30.64 -21.09
CA ALA A 649 -30.18 -29.71 -22.17
C ALA A 649 -28.99 -30.20 -23.04
N LYS A 650 -29.35 -30.75 -24.20
CA LYS A 650 -28.84 -30.44 -25.56
C LYS A 650 -27.31 -30.34 -25.81
N PRO A 651 -26.71 -31.20 -26.65
CA PRO A 651 -25.35 -30.99 -27.13
C PRO A 651 -25.32 -29.93 -28.25
N ALA A 652 -24.45 -28.93 -28.08
CA ALA A 652 -24.14 -27.93 -29.09
C ALA A 652 -23.09 -28.47 -30.08
N ALA A 653 -23.21 -27.97 -31.30
CA ALA A 653 -22.61 -28.46 -32.52
C ALA A 653 -21.08 -28.32 -32.59
N GLU A 654 -20.48 -29.26 -33.31
CA GLU A 654 -19.15 -29.23 -33.89
C GLU A 654 -18.93 -27.95 -34.72
N THR A 655 -17.93 -27.17 -34.35
CA THR A 655 -17.32 -26.16 -35.23
C THR A 655 -15.93 -26.61 -35.64
N LYS A 656 -15.81 -27.05 -36.90
CA LYS A 656 -14.54 -27.15 -37.63
C LYS A 656 -13.87 -25.77 -37.70
N PRO A 657 -12.56 -25.65 -37.45
CA PRO A 657 -11.77 -24.58 -38.02
C PRO A 657 -11.18 -25.04 -39.36
N GLU A 658 -11.46 -24.23 -40.37
CA GLU A 658 -10.94 -24.30 -41.74
C GLU A 658 -9.41 -24.18 -41.75
N LEU A 659 -8.77 -25.03 -42.56
CA LEU A 659 -7.39 -24.84 -43.00
C LEU A 659 -7.32 -23.56 -43.84
N GLY A 660 -6.65 -22.54 -43.32
CA GLY A 660 -6.17 -21.41 -44.10
C GLY A 660 -4.74 -21.68 -44.55
N ASP A 661 -4.59 -22.00 -45.85
CA ASP A 661 -3.34 -21.83 -46.58
C ASP A 661 -2.88 -20.37 -46.46
N ASN A 662 -1.65 -20.14 -46.00
CA ASN A 662 -0.87 -18.97 -46.38
C ASN A 662 0.60 -19.36 -46.49
N VAL A 663 0.98 -19.58 -47.74
CA VAL A 663 2.33 -19.58 -48.27
C VAL A 663 2.77 -18.12 -48.48
N GLU A 664 4.07 -17.90 -48.30
CA GLU A 664 4.92 -16.81 -48.84
C GLU A 664 5.23 -15.54 -48.00
N LEU A 665 6.56 -15.30 -47.93
CA LEU A 665 7.31 -14.06 -47.73
C LEU A 665 7.68 -13.65 -46.29
N PHE A 666 8.73 -14.25 -45.72
CA PHE A 666 10.10 -13.68 -45.62
C PHE A 666 11.07 -14.67 -44.95
#